data_AF-A0A9D4DS53-F1
#
_entry.id   AF-A0A9D4DS53-F1
#
_cell.length_a   1.000
_cell.length_b   1.000
_cell.length_c   1.000
_cell.angle_alpha   90.00
_cell.angle_beta   90.00
_cell.angle_gamma   90.00
#
_symmetry.space_group_name_H-M   'P 1'
#
loop_
_entity.id
_entity.type
_entity.pdbx_description
1 polymer ?
#
loop_
_entity_poly.entity_id
_entity_poly.type
_entity_poly.pdbx_seq_one_letter_code
_entity_poly.pdbx_strand_id
1 'polypeptide(L)'
;MLKNGVILLVLYWSTLAMVRADGKQTLLPGNFTVAAAMKIFEPASGGTCGQRADVRSVQLLEAMKWYLQRINENGGLPFKIGLEAFPTCGGVERTARYGLELMARSSTKSMGNPEIIAGVVGPELSTEARVLSPILGSVAPEDRLLQLGFSTSAADLGDKKLYPNFARVIPSDNVQVEVMVQTMLSLGWNRIAVIYEDTSYGNDGLVQLQARSREVGICISVSQRIHLDNGVDSKNLTDALTKCSINQINGLVFYGTANIANKLFEAMHISVYTNVPTVFLSETVNQDFSVFQNSNGDVIPKSEGSITLSASFLEIPELKSHWKSVFTNATVFSEETTTNPWLRDVFDSITGCSNSPCHFVSLSEQAFSKAFPDPQPVHVSYAILAIHAFVKLVDDLVKDLCGASETLCTNITTSFMPGFMIDKIQRLLIDFRTDFKWSLESLRNKPLISMQKAEIFMDTPFSVFNFKKTSNSFEFEKVGDFKNGSLTLNKTLLSPNVKSAVCPVGKHCDECYSMAELHEAILFEEGEVYVVGVNGIFREGTNGCGEIYSTSTYQIVESIKFAVNKAMQDDAPLSGMRIGLIVLSSCNSPSVIQRKLYSLVQNGVLLHNGSRINVADRIIGFIGGRASTVSMAIAEVLSKLRFVQISYASASPELSDRVKYPYFMRTVTPTDPQALAMIQVIKKLKADYIQMVYSTDAYGIGGLNKIKALAFENSVCLIQALPVTEVSENPFSEIVRKLRRYPTAKLVIVFLGTSIIEPFLADLQFQGLKKGEFVFIGPHTWAKNQNIVNMKGEQIIFGAITMALEIAQISTLVEAIKTITPQPFYQNPWATMYLQNNFNCYFGFSFDKTQPGQCPNDKPLNVDTLALDYQPILAYIATKALIQGATAHHKAECGAAVKRLCQSFLDNPEGLVKHIQETRFDIEQNGILINIFNSNGDAQIGYRIYNIQPEIQNKQNLFYKEVGRFPLDGTLTLEVDKLVFPEGNVTSVCPDERHCATCKPVSGVTTTASPPKEVTGGIIALSVVFGVAILAVIFLVVAIFCLRKAHTRDKDRIYLNPIETDLRRIGYTNEQFNGQNIQQGPSEAGSSHLPPAVIGRSHEETPPRYHDGGNLTQSGPFHEIKPEEEQR
;
A
#
# COMPACT_ATOMS: atom_id res chain seq x y z
N MET A 1 -6.18 3.97 -41.58
CA MET A 1 -4.96 3.34 -42.15
C MET A 1 -4.30 4.19 -43.25
N LEU A 2 -4.98 4.57 -44.34
CA LEU A 2 -4.32 5.25 -45.48
C LEU A 2 -3.75 6.68 -45.27
N LYS A 3 -4.11 7.42 -44.19
CA LYS A 3 -3.53 8.76 -43.93
C LYS A 3 -2.22 8.75 -43.12
N ASN A 4 -1.87 7.66 -42.44
CA ASN A 4 -0.69 7.63 -41.56
C ASN A 4 0.60 7.25 -42.33
N GLY A 5 0.49 6.49 -43.43
CA GLY A 5 1.65 6.05 -44.21
C GLY A 5 2.39 7.19 -44.93
N VAL A 6 1.68 8.26 -45.32
CA VAL A 6 2.29 9.39 -46.05
C VAL A 6 3.15 10.27 -45.13
N ILE A 7 2.75 10.45 -43.86
CA ILE A 7 3.52 11.24 -42.89
C ILE A 7 4.81 10.50 -42.48
N LEU A 8 4.74 9.17 -42.33
CA LEU A 8 5.92 8.32 -42.13
C LEU A 8 6.90 8.40 -43.31
N LEU A 9 6.40 8.39 -44.55
CA LEU A 9 7.24 8.55 -45.75
C LEU A 9 7.91 9.93 -45.86
N VAL A 10 7.21 11.02 -45.50
CA VAL A 10 7.82 12.37 -45.55
C VAL A 10 8.90 12.52 -44.46
N LEU A 11 8.66 12.00 -43.25
CA LEU A 11 9.68 11.97 -42.20
C LEU A 11 10.89 11.14 -42.63
N TYR A 12 10.68 9.94 -43.19
CA TYR A 12 11.72 9.03 -43.70
C TYR A 12 12.70 9.72 -44.67
N TRP A 13 12.22 10.51 -45.63
CA TRP A 13 13.11 11.23 -46.56
C TRP A 13 13.83 12.42 -45.92
N SER A 14 13.18 13.13 -44.98
CA SER A 14 13.81 14.26 -44.27
C SER A 14 14.90 13.83 -43.29
N THR A 15 14.77 12.66 -42.64
CA THR A 15 15.78 12.15 -41.70
C THR A 15 16.95 11.49 -42.43
N LEU A 16 16.72 10.70 -43.50
CA LEU A 16 17.81 10.12 -44.30
C LEU A 16 18.73 11.19 -44.91
N ALA A 17 18.18 12.35 -45.30
CA ALA A 17 18.95 13.44 -45.91
C ALA A 17 19.85 14.21 -44.93
N MET A 18 19.59 14.11 -43.61
CA MET A 18 20.30 14.90 -42.59
C MET A 18 21.25 14.08 -41.70
N VAL A 19 21.15 12.74 -41.72
CA VAL A 19 21.85 11.84 -40.78
C VAL A 19 23.09 11.16 -41.38
N ARG A 20 23.33 11.26 -42.69
CA ARG A 20 24.55 10.71 -43.34
C ARG A 20 25.82 11.55 -43.15
N ALA A 21 25.81 12.50 -42.22
CA ALA A 21 26.92 13.41 -41.91
C ALA A 21 27.58 13.04 -40.57
N ASP A 22 28.78 12.45 -40.68
CA ASP A 22 29.85 12.36 -39.67
C ASP A 22 29.48 12.10 -38.20
N GLY A 23 29.49 10.81 -37.82
CA GLY A 23 29.64 10.36 -36.44
C GLY A 23 30.60 9.18 -36.37
N LYS A 24 31.59 9.23 -35.45
CA LYS A 24 32.41 8.06 -35.09
C LYS A 24 31.48 6.92 -34.64
N GLN A 25 31.67 5.71 -35.16
CA GLN A 25 30.89 4.53 -34.80
C GLN A 25 31.81 3.30 -34.68
N THR A 26 31.54 2.42 -33.72
CA THR A 26 32.17 1.10 -33.65
C THR A 26 31.41 0.14 -34.56
N LEU A 27 32.10 -0.45 -35.53
CA LEU A 27 31.51 -1.38 -36.50
C LEU A 27 32.42 -2.60 -36.69
N LEU A 28 31.93 -3.77 -36.30
CA LEU A 28 32.47 -5.07 -36.66
C LEU A 28 31.48 -5.74 -37.63
N PRO A 29 31.86 -6.10 -38.87
CA PRO A 29 30.92 -6.66 -39.86
C PRO A 29 30.63 -8.15 -39.60
N GLY A 30 29.40 -8.58 -39.90
CA GLY A 30 28.96 -9.97 -39.82
C GLY A 30 27.72 -10.28 -40.66
N ASN A 31 27.24 -11.52 -40.60
CA ASN A 31 25.98 -11.96 -41.23
C ASN A 31 24.76 -11.51 -40.41
N PHE A 32 24.89 -11.54 -39.10
CA PHE A 32 23.94 -10.99 -38.13
C PHE A 32 24.59 -9.83 -37.39
N THR A 33 23.87 -8.76 -37.09
CA THR A 33 24.38 -7.61 -36.34
C THR A 33 23.69 -7.48 -34.99
N VAL A 34 24.49 -7.38 -33.93
CA VAL A 34 24.04 -6.98 -32.60
C VAL A 34 24.29 -5.49 -32.45
N ALA A 35 23.23 -4.71 -32.16
CA ALA A 35 23.40 -3.31 -31.84
C ALA A 35 23.77 -3.15 -30.36
N ALA A 36 24.63 -2.18 -30.03
CA ALA A 36 24.98 -1.84 -28.66
C ALA A 36 24.66 -0.37 -28.37
N ALA A 37 23.81 -0.12 -27.38
CA ALA A 37 23.52 1.24 -26.91
C ALA A 37 24.47 1.57 -25.75
N MET A 38 25.41 2.50 -25.96
CA MET A 38 26.53 2.73 -25.03
C MET A 38 26.62 4.19 -24.59
N LYS A 39 26.93 4.44 -23.31
CA LYS A 39 27.04 5.78 -22.70
C LYS A 39 28.41 6.42 -22.95
N ILE A 40 28.93 6.28 -24.17
CA ILE A 40 30.31 6.63 -24.59
C ILE A 40 30.76 8.04 -24.18
N PHE A 41 29.86 9.01 -24.06
CA PHE A 41 30.17 10.37 -23.60
C PHE A 41 29.23 10.77 -22.48
N GLU A 42 29.63 11.70 -21.63
CA GLU A 42 28.70 12.35 -20.69
C GLU A 42 27.67 13.23 -21.44
N PRO A 43 26.47 13.45 -20.89
CA PRO A 43 25.49 14.38 -21.46
C PRO A 43 25.99 15.83 -21.38
N ALA A 44 25.67 16.62 -22.39
CA ALA A 44 25.88 18.07 -22.41
C ALA A 44 24.54 18.82 -22.56
N SER A 45 24.57 20.15 -22.41
CA SER A 45 23.37 20.98 -22.51
C SER A 45 22.70 20.86 -23.90
N GLY A 46 21.37 20.87 -23.91
CA GLY A 46 20.58 20.82 -25.15
C GLY A 46 20.59 19.48 -25.90
N GLY A 47 20.76 18.33 -25.22
CA GLY A 47 20.70 17.01 -25.86
C GLY A 47 21.94 16.62 -26.69
N THR A 48 23.00 17.41 -26.57
CA THR A 48 24.30 17.13 -27.18
C THR A 48 25.14 16.20 -26.30
N CYS A 49 26.16 15.58 -26.88
CA CYS A 49 27.15 14.81 -26.11
C CYS A 49 28.28 15.75 -25.66
N GLY A 50 28.82 15.51 -24.47
CA GLY A 50 30.05 16.12 -24.01
C GLY A 50 31.26 15.70 -24.85
N GLN A 51 32.35 16.45 -24.72
CA GLN A 51 33.58 16.24 -25.51
C GLN A 51 34.50 15.14 -24.96
N ARG A 52 34.23 14.63 -23.75
CA ARG A 52 35.07 13.63 -23.06
C ARG A 52 34.39 12.28 -23.09
N ALA A 53 35.10 11.26 -23.59
CA ALA A 53 34.61 9.89 -23.56
C ALA A 53 34.63 9.32 -22.12
N ASP A 54 33.59 8.59 -21.75
CA ASP A 54 33.55 7.82 -20.52
C ASP A 54 34.39 6.55 -20.66
N VAL A 55 35.41 6.44 -19.81
CA VAL A 55 36.43 5.39 -19.88
C VAL A 55 35.81 4.01 -19.65
N ARG A 56 34.85 3.90 -18.73
CA ARG A 56 34.17 2.65 -18.37
C ARG A 56 33.25 2.17 -19.50
N SER A 57 32.47 3.06 -20.11
CA SER A 57 31.59 2.77 -21.25
C SER A 57 32.39 2.27 -22.47
N VAL A 58 33.54 2.91 -22.76
CA VAL A 58 34.44 2.47 -23.83
C VAL A 58 35.09 1.13 -23.51
N GLN A 59 35.48 0.87 -22.26
CA GLN A 59 36.00 -0.43 -21.81
C GLN A 59 34.95 -1.55 -21.91
N LEU A 60 33.70 -1.28 -21.55
CA LEU A 60 32.57 -2.22 -21.67
C LEU A 60 32.34 -2.59 -23.13
N LEU A 61 32.36 -1.62 -24.04
CA LEU A 61 32.24 -1.87 -25.47
C LEU A 61 33.44 -2.66 -26.02
N GLU A 62 34.66 -2.30 -25.62
CA GLU A 62 35.87 -2.99 -26.05
C GLU A 62 35.85 -4.47 -25.61
N ALA A 63 35.40 -4.75 -24.38
CA ALA A 63 35.23 -6.12 -23.89
C ALA A 63 34.23 -6.93 -24.72
N MET A 64 33.10 -6.33 -25.08
CA MET A 64 32.09 -6.96 -25.94
C MET A 64 32.65 -7.27 -27.33
N LYS A 65 33.32 -6.29 -27.97
CA LYS A 65 33.94 -6.42 -29.30
C LYS A 65 35.03 -7.49 -29.31
N TRP A 66 35.96 -7.42 -28.36
CA TRP A 66 37.10 -8.32 -28.19
C TRP A 66 36.70 -9.79 -27.99
N TYR A 67 35.65 -10.01 -27.22
CA TYR A 67 35.09 -11.34 -26.97
C TYR A 67 34.38 -11.90 -28.21
N LEU A 68 33.60 -11.05 -28.89
CA LEU A 68 32.88 -11.41 -30.12
C LEU A 68 33.84 -11.78 -31.27
N GLN A 69 34.95 -11.04 -31.43
CA GLN A 69 35.99 -11.35 -32.41
C GLN A 69 36.54 -12.78 -32.21
N ARG A 70 36.85 -13.17 -30.96
CA ARG A 70 37.36 -14.51 -30.64
C ARG A 70 36.35 -15.62 -30.89
N ILE A 71 35.07 -15.36 -30.63
CA ILE A 71 33.97 -16.27 -31.01
C ILE A 71 33.88 -16.42 -32.54
N ASN A 72 33.94 -15.32 -33.29
CA ASN A 72 33.90 -15.33 -34.76
C ASN A 72 35.11 -16.04 -35.40
N GLU A 73 36.26 -16.03 -34.75
CA GLU A 73 37.50 -16.67 -35.23
C GLU A 73 37.58 -18.15 -34.84
N ASN A 74 37.25 -18.49 -33.58
CA ASN A 74 37.58 -19.78 -32.97
C ASN A 74 36.35 -20.53 -32.41
N GLY A 75 35.19 -19.87 -32.29
CA GLY A 75 33.97 -20.44 -31.69
C GLY A 75 33.33 -21.57 -32.51
N GLY A 76 33.67 -21.69 -33.80
CA GLY A 76 33.19 -22.77 -34.66
C GLY A 76 31.80 -22.56 -35.26
N LEU A 77 31.33 -21.31 -35.31
CA LEU A 77 30.05 -20.91 -35.92
C LEU A 77 30.12 -20.97 -37.46
N PRO A 78 29.03 -21.32 -38.16
CA PRO A 78 28.96 -21.31 -39.63
C PRO A 78 28.72 -19.90 -40.22
N PHE A 79 28.87 -18.85 -39.41
CA PHE A 79 28.64 -17.44 -39.74
C PHE A 79 29.41 -16.52 -38.80
N LYS A 80 29.50 -15.22 -39.14
CA LYS A 80 30.03 -14.19 -38.25
C LYS A 80 28.90 -13.34 -37.67
N ILE A 81 29.04 -12.92 -36.42
CA ILE A 81 28.19 -11.92 -35.79
C ILE A 81 28.96 -10.60 -35.74
N GLY A 82 28.35 -9.54 -36.28
CA GLY A 82 28.81 -8.18 -36.21
C GLY A 82 28.33 -7.45 -34.96
N LEU A 83 28.97 -6.33 -34.66
CA LEU A 83 28.67 -5.44 -33.55
C LEU A 83 28.63 -4.01 -34.07
N GLU A 84 27.53 -3.32 -33.81
CA GLU A 84 27.33 -1.93 -34.19
C GLU A 84 26.96 -1.11 -32.95
N ALA A 85 27.84 -0.22 -32.49
CA ALA A 85 27.60 0.53 -31.25
C ALA A 85 27.27 2.00 -31.49
N PHE A 86 26.31 2.51 -30.71
CA PHE A 86 25.79 3.87 -30.81
C PHE A 86 26.01 4.65 -29.51
N PRO A 87 26.54 5.88 -29.56
CA PRO A 87 26.75 6.71 -28.38
C PRO A 87 25.43 7.36 -27.94
N THR A 88 24.79 6.84 -26.89
CA THR A 88 23.54 7.39 -26.32
C THR A 88 23.76 8.66 -25.50
N CYS A 89 24.96 8.78 -24.92
CA CYS A 89 25.40 9.87 -24.07
C CYS A 89 24.55 10.09 -22.80
N GLY A 90 23.91 9.04 -22.28
CA GLY A 90 22.97 9.13 -21.16
C GLY A 90 21.62 9.74 -21.53
N GLY A 91 21.36 10.01 -22.81
CA GLY A 91 20.22 10.78 -23.31
C GLY A 91 19.06 9.90 -23.80
N VAL A 92 17.89 10.04 -23.18
CA VAL A 92 16.68 9.31 -23.57
C VAL A 92 16.19 9.63 -24.99
N GLU A 93 16.27 10.89 -25.43
CA GLU A 93 15.88 11.31 -26.79
C GLU A 93 16.76 10.66 -27.86
N ARG A 94 18.09 10.67 -27.63
CA ARG A 94 19.07 10.08 -28.54
C ARG A 94 18.93 8.56 -28.59
N THR A 95 18.69 7.93 -27.44
CA THR A 95 18.37 6.49 -27.34
C THR A 95 17.11 6.16 -28.14
N ALA A 96 16.03 6.94 -28.00
CA ALA A 96 14.80 6.74 -28.75
C ALA A 96 15.01 6.85 -30.26
N ARG A 97 15.81 7.83 -30.70
CA ARG A 97 16.14 8.02 -32.12
C ARG A 97 16.86 6.81 -32.72
N TYR A 98 17.88 6.28 -32.04
CA TYR A 98 18.57 5.06 -32.51
C TYR A 98 17.65 3.83 -32.48
N GLY A 99 16.79 3.70 -31.47
CA GLY A 99 15.78 2.63 -31.44
C GLY A 99 14.85 2.66 -32.67
N LEU A 100 14.38 3.85 -33.05
CA LEU A 100 13.54 4.04 -34.24
C LEU A 100 14.30 3.75 -35.55
N GLU A 101 15.57 4.17 -35.64
CA GLU A 101 16.44 3.89 -36.80
C GLU A 101 16.69 2.38 -36.96
N LEU A 102 16.98 1.69 -35.85
CA LEU A 102 17.21 0.25 -35.84
C LEU A 102 15.94 -0.53 -36.23
N MET A 103 14.77 -0.14 -35.72
CA MET A 103 13.49 -0.74 -36.11
C MET A 103 13.15 -0.48 -37.57
N ALA A 104 13.49 0.71 -38.11
CA ALA A 104 13.33 1.01 -39.52
C ALA A 104 14.21 0.10 -40.40
N ARG A 105 15.51 -0.04 -40.07
CA ARG A 105 16.45 -0.94 -40.76
C ARG A 105 15.99 -2.40 -40.71
N SER A 106 15.58 -2.87 -39.53
CA SER A 106 15.09 -4.24 -39.31
C SER A 106 13.83 -4.55 -40.14
N SER A 107 12.93 -3.56 -40.28
CA SER A 107 11.69 -3.69 -41.06
C SER A 107 11.92 -3.70 -42.59
N THR A 108 13.01 -3.10 -43.09
CA THR A 108 13.29 -2.96 -44.53
C THR A 108 13.92 -4.21 -45.16
N LYS A 109 13.28 -5.38 -45.04
CA LYS A 109 13.71 -6.66 -45.65
C LYS A 109 13.76 -6.68 -47.20
N SER A 110 13.41 -5.61 -47.92
CA SER A 110 13.07 -5.66 -49.36
C SER A 110 13.96 -4.91 -50.36
N MET A 111 15.09 -4.30 -49.95
CA MET A 111 15.97 -3.56 -50.87
C MET A 111 17.47 -3.89 -50.73
N GLY A 112 17.81 -5.16 -50.97
CA GLY A 112 19.18 -5.57 -51.36
C GLY A 112 20.29 -5.45 -50.31
N ASN A 113 19.98 -5.10 -49.05
CA ASN A 113 20.95 -5.08 -47.96
C ASN A 113 20.93 -6.44 -47.22
N PRO A 114 22.05 -7.19 -47.13
CA PRO A 114 22.06 -8.57 -46.62
C PRO A 114 22.18 -8.68 -45.08
N GLU A 115 22.18 -7.56 -44.36
CA GLU A 115 22.43 -7.50 -42.91
C GLU A 115 21.17 -7.84 -42.08
N ILE A 116 21.27 -8.84 -41.20
CA ILE A 116 20.19 -9.22 -40.29
C ILE A 116 20.44 -8.62 -38.90
N ILE A 117 19.70 -7.57 -38.53
CA ILE A 117 19.71 -7.06 -37.15
C ILE A 117 19.02 -8.09 -36.25
N ALA A 118 19.78 -8.64 -35.30
CA ALA A 118 19.27 -9.67 -34.41
C ALA A 118 18.67 -9.09 -33.12
N GLY A 119 19.21 -7.97 -32.60
CA GLY A 119 18.73 -7.35 -31.37
C GLY A 119 19.70 -6.33 -30.79
N VAL A 120 19.48 -5.97 -29.52
CA VAL A 120 20.21 -4.89 -28.85
C VAL A 120 20.77 -5.33 -27.50
N VAL A 121 22.01 -4.97 -27.22
CA VAL A 121 22.64 -5.06 -25.91
C VAL A 121 22.73 -3.66 -25.28
N GLY A 122 22.38 -3.57 -24.00
CA GLY A 122 22.27 -2.29 -23.28
C GLY A 122 20.84 -1.69 -23.30
N PRO A 123 20.68 -0.38 -23.06
CA PRO A 123 21.72 0.61 -22.75
C PRO A 123 22.32 0.40 -21.36
N GLU A 124 23.19 1.31 -20.91
CA GLU A 124 23.79 1.23 -19.58
C GLU A 124 22.85 1.74 -18.48
N LEU A 125 22.05 2.79 -18.75
CA LEU A 125 21.14 3.37 -17.77
C LEU A 125 19.71 2.84 -17.89
N SER A 126 19.09 2.52 -16.75
CA SER A 126 17.71 2.06 -16.69
C SER A 126 16.70 3.06 -17.27
N THR A 127 16.97 4.38 -17.18
CA THR A 127 16.17 5.44 -17.83
C THR A 127 16.13 5.31 -19.35
N GLU A 128 17.28 5.04 -19.96
CA GLU A 128 17.40 4.83 -21.40
C GLU A 128 16.70 3.52 -21.81
N ALA A 129 16.83 2.46 -20.99
CA ALA A 129 16.21 1.16 -21.25
C ALA A 129 14.67 1.21 -21.25
N ARG A 130 14.08 1.99 -20.33
CA ARG A 130 12.61 2.22 -20.26
C ARG A 130 12.04 2.85 -21.53
N VAL A 131 12.84 3.62 -22.25
CA VAL A 131 12.45 4.26 -23.51
C VAL A 131 12.77 3.38 -24.72
N LEU A 132 13.90 2.68 -24.70
CA LEU A 132 14.31 1.81 -25.80
C LEU A 132 13.43 0.56 -25.93
N SER A 133 13.11 -0.11 -24.82
CA SER A 133 12.40 -1.39 -24.83
C SER A 133 11.02 -1.30 -25.51
N PRO A 134 10.14 -0.33 -25.17
CA PRO A 134 8.85 -0.17 -25.86
C PRO A 134 8.97 0.12 -27.36
N ILE A 135 10.04 0.79 -27.81
CA ILE A 135 10.30 1.05 -29.24
C ILE A 135 10.63 -0.26 -29.95
N LEU A 136 11.56 -1.04 -29.40
CA LEU A 136 11.96 -2.36 -29.92
C LEU A 136 10.83 -3.40 -29.84
N GLY A 137 9.90 -3.24 -28.89
CA GLY A 137 8.72 -4.08 -28.69
C GLY A 137 7.46 -3.64 -29.45
N SER A 138 7.50 -2.52 -30.18
CA SER A 138 6.32 -1.87 -30.80
C SER A 138 5.71 -2.59 -32.01
N VAL A 139 6.32 -3.70 -32.43
CA VAL A 139 5.93 -4.51 -33.60
C VAL A 139 5.25 -5.84 -33.18
N ALA A 140 4.84 -6.62 -34.19
CA ALA A 140 4.31 -7.97 -33.99
C ALA A 140 5.31 -8.85 -33.22
N PRO A 141 4.86 -9.77 -32.33
CA PRO A 141 5.73 -10.55 -31.45
C PRO A 141 6.95 -11.19 -32.11
N GLU A 142 6.79 -11.68 -33.34
CA GLU A 142 7.80 -12.34 -34.20
C GLU A 142 8.91 -11.40 -34.71
N ASP A 143 8.62 -10.11 -34.89
CA ASP A 143 9.57 -9.10 -35.41
C ASP A 143 10.23 -8.28 -34.29
N ARG A 144 9.84 -8.48 -33.02
CA ARG A 144 10.38 -7.74 -31.88
C ARG A 144 11.88 -7.99 -31.71
N LEU A 145 12.65 -6.92 -31.55
CA LEU A 145 14.05 -7.02 -31.23
C LEU A 145 14.24 -7.26 -29.72
N LEU A 146 14.92 -8.36 -29.38
CA LEU A 146 15.34 -8.65 -28.02
C LEU A 146 16.28 -7.55 -27.52
N GLN A 147 15.98 -6.99 -26.35
CA GLN A 147 16.88 -6.08 -25.63
C GLN A 147 17.47 -6.81 -24.42
N LEU A 148 18.80 -6.87 -24.35
CA LEU A 148 19.54 -7.55 -23.29
C LEU A 148 20.37 -6.56 -22.45
N GLY A 149 19.87 -6.26 -21.26
CA GLY A 149 20.51 -5.36 -20.30
C GLY A 149 21.66 -6.01 -19.54
N PHE A 150 22.84 -5.39 -19.54
CA PHE A 150 24.02 -5.82 -18.77
C PHE A 150 24.36 -4.90 -17.59
N SER A 151 23.76 -3.71 -17.53
CA SER A 151 23.95 -2.70 -16.47
C SER A 151 22.61 -2.13 -15.95
N THR A 152 21.49 -2.58 -16.50
CA THR A 152 20.14 -2.05 -16.21
C THR A 152 19.42 -2.95 -15.22
N SER A 153 19.58 -2.68 -13.93
CA SER A 153 19.10 -3.49 -12.81
C SER A 153 17.66 -3.17 -12.37
N ALA A 154 17.06 -2.09 -12.86
CA ALA A 154 15.77 -1.57 -12.37
C ALA A 154 14.64 -2.61 -12.39
N ALA A 155 13.96 -2.74 -11.24
CA ALA A 155 12.98 -3.80 -11.00
C ALA A 155 11.80 -3.81 -11.98
N ASP A 156 11.29 -2.64 -12.37
CA ASP A 156 10.13 -2.47 -13.25
C ASP A 156 10.36 -3.04 -14.67
N LEU A 157 11.61 -3.04 -15.15
CA LEU A 157 11.99 -3.65 -16.43
C LEU A 157 11.73 -5.18 -16.47
N GLY A 158 11.46 -5.80 -15.32
CA GLY A 158 11.00 -7.19 -15.23
C GLY A 158 9.55 -7.41 -15.69
N ASP A 159 8.69 -6.37 -15.71
CA ASP A 159 7.28 -6.52 -16.10
C ASP A 159 7.12 -6.79 -17.60
N LYS A 160 6.86 -8.06 -17.94
CA LYS A 160 6.67 -8.52 -19.32
C LYS A 160 5.38 -8.02 -19.99
N LYS A 161 4.48 -7.33 -19.27
CA LYS A 161 3.35 -6.59 -19.87
C LYS A 161 3.79 -5.25 -20.45
N LEU A 162 4.75 -4.59 -19.82
CA LEU A 162 5.29 -3.29 -20.22
C LEU A 162 6.51 -3.44 -21.15
N TYR A 163 7.38 -4.40 -20.85
CA TYR A 163 8.66 -4.62 -21.51
C TYR A 163 8.77 -6.08 -22.01
N PRO A 164 7.89 -6.52 -22.93
CA PRO A 164 7.77 -7.92 -23.35
C PRO A 164 9.05 -8.49 -24.01
N ASN A 165 9.89 -7.62 -24.57
CA ASN A 165 11.13 -7.95 -25.27
C ASN A 165 12.41 -7.64 -24.45
N PHE A 166 12.28 -7.27 -23.18
CA PHE A 166 13.42 -6.99 -22.31
C PHE A 166 13.87 -8.23 -21.52
N ALA A 167 15.18 -8.42 -21.44
CA ALA A 167 15.85 -9.40 -20.60
C ALA A 167 17.09 -8.77 -19.95
N ARG A 168 17.61 -9.34 -18.85
CA ARG A 168 18.85 -8.86 -18.22
C ARG A 168 19.78 -9.96 -17.73
N VAL A 169 21.08 -9.76 -17.92
CA VAL A 169 22.16 -10.63 -17.41
C VAL A 169 22.79 -10.11 -16.11
N ILE A 170 22.24 -9.05 -15.52
CA ILE A 170 22.60 -8.49 -14.21
C ILE A 170 21.45 -8.72 -13.21
N PRO A 171 21.70 -8.95 -11.91
CA PRO A 171 20.64 -9.06 -10.91
C PRO A 171 19.72 -7.84 -10.83
N SER A 172 18.51 -8.04 -10.30
CA SER A 172 17.52 -6.97 -10.09
C SER A 172 17.80 -6.15 -8.84
N ASP A 173 17.47 -4.84 -8.88
CA ASP A 173 17.47 -3.94 -7.71
C ASP A 173 16.60 -4.48 -6.55
N ASN A 174 15.51 -5.20 -6.85
CA ASN A 174 14.69 -5.87 -5.82
C ASN A 174 15.52 -6.86 -4.99
N VAL A 175 16.49 -7.56 -5.60
CA VAL A 175 17.37 -8.51 -4.91
C VAL A 175 18.42 -7.75 -4.09
N GLN A 176 18.96 -6.64 -4.60
CA GLN A 176 19.82 -5.74 -3.82
C GLN A 176 19.10 -5.24 -2.56
N VAL A 177 17.87 -4.74 -2.69
CA VAL A 177 17.08 -4.21 -1.57
C VAL A 177 16.86 -5.31 -0.51
N GLU A 178 16.57 -6.54 -0.93
CA GLU A 178 16.45 -7.68 -0.01
C GLU A 178 17.76 -7.97 0.75
N VAL A 179 18.90 -7.99 0.05
CA VAL A 179 20.23 -8.18 0.64
C VAL A 179 20.53 -7.08 1.68
N MET A 180 20.23 -5.83 1.34
CA MET A 180 20.44 -4.69 2.24
C MET A 180 19.56 -4.81 3.49
N VAL A 181 18.28 -5.11 3.32
CA VAL A 181 17.34 -5.25 4.43
C VAL A 181 17.70 -6.42 5.33
N GLN A 182 18.01 -7.60 4.79
CA GLN A 182 18.44 -8.74 5.60
C GLN A 182 19.78 -8.50 6.31
N THR A 183 20.69 -7.71 5.71
CA THR A 183 21.93 -7.28 6.38
C THR A 183 21.63 -6.38 7.57
N MET A 184 20.77 -5.37 7.40
CA MET A 184 20.36 -4.47 8.47
C MET A 184 19.64 -5.22 9.61
N LEU A 185 18.71 -6.12 9.30
CA LEU A 185 18.07 -7.01 10.28
C LEU A 185 19.10 -7.88 11.02
N SER A 186 20.06 -8.45 10.29
CA SER A 186 21.13 -9.25 10.88
C SER A 186 21.98 -8.43 11.86
N LEU A 187 22.24 -7.15 11.56
CA LEU A 187 22.93 -6.20 12.44
C LEU A 187 22.04 -5.67 13.58
N GLY A 188 20.77 -6.06 13.64
CA GLY A 188 19.79 -5.58 14.61
C GLY A 188 19.42 -4.10 14.41
N TRP A 189 19.65 -3.53 13.22
CA TRP A 189 19.30 -2.16 12.91
C TRP A 189 17.78 -2.03 12.77
N ASN A 190 17.20 -1.01 13.39
CA ASN A 190 15.80 -0.63 13.21
C ASN A 190 15.58 0.87 12.94
N ARG A 191 16.64 1.69 12.88
CA ARG A 191 16.51 3.13 12.58
C ARG A 191 17.69 3.66 11.76
N ILE A 192 17.41 4.06 10.52
CA ILE A 192 18.38 4.51 9.53
C ILE A 192 18.04 5.89 8.94
N ALA A 193 19.02 6.49 8.29
CA ALA A 193 18.83 7.54 7.28
C ALA A 193 19.07 6.97 5.88
N VAL A 194 18.56 7.65 4.85
CA VAL A 194 18.86 7.38 3.44
C VAL A 194 19.32 8.68 2.76
N ILE A 195 20.50 8.65 2.14
CA ILE A 195 20.93 9.66 1.18
C ILE A 195 20.86 9.04 -0.21
N TYR A 196 20.21 9.73 -1.15
CA TYR A 196 20.04 9.21 -2.51
C TYR A 196 20.29 10.29 -3.57
N GLU A 197 20.88 9.86 -4.69
CA GLU A 197 21.08 10.68 -5.87
C GLU A 197 19.77 10.87 -6.64
N ASP A 198 19.55 12.06 -7.21
CA ASP A 198 18.36 12.43 -7.99
C ASP A 198 18.40 11.85 -9.42
N THR A 199 18.60 10.54 -9.50
CA THR A 199 18.52 9.71 -10.71
C THR A 199 17.36 8.72 -10.58
N SER A 200 17.00 8.02 -11.65
CA SER A 200 16.02 6.93 -11.52
C SER A 200 16.47 5.88 -10.51
N TYR A 201 17.75 5.49 -10.54
CA TYR A 201 18.28 4.47 -9.65
C TYR A 201 18.18 4.88 -8.17
N GLY A 202 18.53 6.12 -7.83
CA GLY A 202 18.41 6.62 -6.45
C GLY A 202 16.96 6.80 -5.99
N ASN A 203 16.09 7.32 -6.86
CA ASN A 203 14.66 7.51 -6.55
C ASN A 203 13.91 6.16 -6.44
N ASP A 204 14.07 5.26 -7.41
CA ASP A 204 13.42 3.95 -7.45
C ASP A 204 13.94 3.03 -6.31
N GLY A 205 15.25 3.08 -6.06
CA GLY A 205 15.89 2.38 -4.94
C GLY A 205 15.40 2.84 -3.57
N LEU A 206 15.18 4.16 -3.38
CA LEU A 206 14.52 4.68 -2.17
C LEU A 206 13.11 4.11 -2.01
N VAL A 207 12.29 4.11 -3.06
CA VAL A 207 10.89 3.64 -2.99
C VAL A 207 10.83 2.15 -2.62
N GLN A 208 11.67 1.32 -3.25
CA GLN A 208 11.77 -0.11 -2.94
C GLN A 208 12.30 -0.35 -1.52
N LEU A 209 13.35 0.37 -1.10
CA LEU A 209 13.90 0.28 0.25
C LEU A 209 12.88 0.72 1.31
N GLN A 210 12.11 1.79 1.05
CA GLN A 210 11.04 2.25 1.93
C GLN A 210 9.96 1.19 2.10
N ALA A 211 9.46 0.63 1.00
CA ALA A 211 8.49 -0.47 1.03
C ALA A 211 8.99 -1.64 1.90
N ARG A 212 10.20 -2.15 1.59
CA ARG A 212 10.72 -3.35 2.24
C ARG A 212 11.16 -3.12 3.69
N SER A 213 11.70 -1.94 4.00
CA SER A 213 12.04 -1.56 5.37
C SER A 213 10.79 -1.45 6.26
N ARG A 214 9.70 -0.89 5.73
CA ARG A 214 8.40 -0.79 6.43
C ARG A 214 7.83 -2.17 6.78
N GLU A 215 7.95 -3.14 5.87
CA GLU A 215 7.55 -4.53 6.14
C GLU A 215 8.34 -5.12 7.32
N VAL A 216 9.67 -5.05 7.30
CA VAL A 216 10.47 -5.76 8.30
C VAL A 216 10.68 -5.03 9.63
N GLY A 217 10.09 -3.85 9.80
CA GLY A 217 10.30 -3.05 11.02
C GLY A 217 11.64 -2.31 11.06
N ILE A 218 12.09 -1.77 9.92
CA ILE A 218 13.19 -0.81 9.84
C ILE A 218 12.63 0.58 9.50
N CYS A 219 12.97 1.57 10.32
CA CYS A 219 12.55 2.95 10.15
C CYS A 219 13.56 3.77 9.34
N ILE A 220 13.06 4.57 8.40
CA ILE A 220 13.84 5.59 7.69
C ILE A 220 13.47 6.97 8.26
N SER A 221 14.23 7.45 9.25
CA SER A 221 13.96 8.72 9.93
C SER A 221 14.34 9.95 9.11
N VAL A 222 15.31 9.83 8.22
CA VAL A 222 15.75 10.93 7.34
C VAL A 222 15.88 10.36 5.94
N SER A 223 15.27 11.02 4.96
CA SER A 223 15.61 10.82 3.54
C SER A 223 16.04 12.14 2.94
N GLN A 224 17.19 12.16 2.25
CA GLN A 224 17.75 13.37 1.66
C GLN A 224 18.20 13.10 0.23
N ARG A 225 17.58 13.85 -0.69
CA ARG A 225 17.91 13.86 -2.11
C ARG A 225 19.13 14.73 -2.38
N ILE A 226 20.01 14.29 -3.28
CA ILE A 226 21.21 15.00 -3.74
C ILE A 226 21.14 15.15 -5.27
N HIS A 227 21.26 16.38 -5.77
CA HIS A 227 21.19 16.71 -7.20
C HIS A 227 22.58 17.07 -7.75
N LEU A 228 22.78 16.93 -9.07
CA LEU A 228 24.06 17.12 -9.78
C LEU A 228 24.06 18.34 -10.72
N ASP A 229 23.62 19.50 -10.26
CA ASP A 229 23.70 20.75 -11.04
C ASP A 229 25.03 21.47 -10.79
N ASN A 230 25.91 21.50 -11.81
CA ASN A 230 27.24 22.16 -11.79
C ASN A 230 28.22 21.65 -10.71
N GLY A 231 28.08 20.39 -10.32
CA GLY A 231 28.86 19.76 -9.25
C GLY A 231 27.95 19.30 -8.12
N VAL A 232 28.53 18.67 -7.10
CA VAL A 232 27.79 18.31 -5.88
C VAL A 232 27.80 19.52 -4.98
N ASP A 233 26.62 19.97 -4.57
CA ASP A 233 26.49 20.96 -3.51
C ASP A 233 26.91 20.33 -2.17
N SER A 234 28.17 20.52 -1.79
CA SER A 234 28.74 20.04 -0.52
C SER A 234 27.95 20.53 0.70
N LYS A 235 27.18 21.62 0.57
CA LYS A 235 26.26 22.07 1.61
C LYS A 235 25.12 21.08 1.81
N ASN A 236 24.49 20.58 0.74
CA ASN A 236 23.40 19.60 0.87
C ASN A 236 23.86 18.28 1.50
N LEU A 237 25.07 17.81 1.20
CA LEU A 237 25.67 16.65 1.88
C LEU A 237 25.98 16.96 3.36
N THR A 238 26.50 18.15 3.66
CA THR A 238 26.76 18.58 5.04
C THR A 238 25.47 18.69 5.83
N ASP A 239 24.43 19.32 5.28
CA ASP A 239 23.09 19.45 5.88
C ASP A 239 22.45 18.08 6.11
N ALA A 240 22.68 17.10 5.21
CA ALA A 240 22.26 15.71 5.41
C ALA A 240 22.93 15.07 6.63
N LEU A 241 24.25 15.21 6.74
CA LEU A 241 25.04 14.70 7.86
C LEU A 241 24.69 15.42 9.17
N THR A 242 24.40 16.71 9.13
CA THR A 242 23.89 17.50 10.26
C THR A 242 22.54 16.99 10.74
N LYS A 243 21.58 16.71 9.84
CA LYS A 243 20.30 16.07 10.22
C LYS A 243 20.52 14.72 10.89
N CYS A 244 21.36 13.84 10.30
CA CYS A 244 21.72 12.56 10.91
C CYS A 244 22.34 12.72 12.30
N SER A 245 23.20 13.72 12.51
CA SER A 245 23.86 13.99 13.79
C SER A 245 22.87 14.50 14.85
N ILE A 246 22.06 15.50 14.52
CA ILE A 246 21.00 16.06 15.39
C ILE A 246 20.05 14.95 15.84
N ASN A 247 19.62 14.12 14.89
CA ASN A 247 18.67 13.03 15.13
C ASN A 247 19.32 11.76 15.71
N GLN A 248 20.62 11.77 16.00
CA GLN A 248 21.38 10.65 16.59
C GLN A 248 21.24 9.34 15.79
N ILE A 249 21.39 9.44 14.46
CA ILE A 249 21.29 8.32 13.54
C ILE A 249 22.68 7.68 13.36
N ASN A 250 22.80 6.40 13.66
CA ASN A 250 24.06 5.64 13.61
C ASN A 250 24.22 4.76 12.35
N GLY A 251 23.18 4.62 11.52
CA GLY A 251 23.19 3.87 10.27
C GLY A 251 22.63 4.71 9.13
N LEU A 252 23.37 4.79 8.03
CA LEU A 252 23.06 5.59 6.85
C LEU A 252 23.13 4.69 5.62
N VAL A 253 22.03 4.55 4.89
CA VAL A 253 22.02 3.90 3.58
C VAL A 253 22.29 4.94 2.49
N PHE A 254 23.12 4.61 1.51
CA PHE A 254 23.47 5.47 0.39
C PHE A 254 23.13 4.82 -0.95
N TYR A 255 22.33 5.52 -1.76
CA TYR A 255 21.93 5.12 -3.12
C TYR A 255 22.43 6.14 -4.15
N GLY A 256 23.52 5.84 -4.84
CA GLY A 256 24.08 6.76 -5.84
C GLY A 256 25.40 6.30 -6.43
N THR A 257 25.98 7.14 -7.28
CA THR A 257 27.26 6.92 -7.95
C THR A 257 28.46 7.00 -7.00
N ALA A 258 29.54 6.31 -7.36
CA ALA A 258 30.83 6.36 -6.67
C ALA A 258 31.35 7.80 -6.44
N ASN A 259 31.16 8.71 -7.40
CA ASN A 259 31.55 10.12 -7.30
C ASN A 259 30.82 10.87 -6.16
N ILE A 260 29.51 10.64 -5.97
CA ILE A 260 28.78 11.24 -4.86
C ILE A 260 29.12 10.54 -3.53
N ALA A 261 29.29 9.21 -3.54
CA ALA A 261 29.73 8.46 -2.36
C ALA A 261 31.08 8.96 -1.84
N ASN A 262 32.03 9.25 -2.73
CA ASN A 262 33.33 9.83 -2.38
C ASN A 262 33.16 11.18 -1.67
N LYS A 263 32.38 12.09 -2.27
CA LYS A 263 32.12 13.42 -1.70
C LYS A 263 31.32 13.37 -0.39
N LEU A 264 30.50 12.34 -0.17
CA LEU A 264 29.89 12.06 1.13
C LEU A 264 30.97 11.74 2.17
N PHE A 265 31.95 10.89 1.85
CA PHE A 265 33.07 10.60 2.75
C PHE A 265 34.01 11.80 2.96
N GLU A 266 34.26 12.62 1.94
CA GLU A 266 34.99 13.90 2.10
C GLU A 266 34.23 14.86 3.03
N ALA A 267 32.91 15.01 2.84
CA ALA A 267 32.05 15.81 3.73
C ALA A 267 32.05 15.27 5.16
N MET A 268 32.00 13.94 5.34
CA MET A 268 32.17 13.29 6.65
C MET A 268 33.53 13.62 7.25
N HIS A 269 34.62 13.55 6.48
CA HIS A 269 35.99 13.83 6.92
C HIS A 269 36.13 15.24 7.49
N ILE A 270 35.73 16.26 6.71
CA ILE A 270 35.83 17.68 7.10
C ILE A 270 34.79 18.10 8.15
N SER A 271 33.73 17.31 8.36
CA SER A 271 32.70 17.65 9.35
C SER A 271 33.25 17.67 10.78
N VAL A 272 32.79 18.65 11.56
CA VAL A 272 33.09 18.80 13.00
C VAL A 272 32.53 17.65 13.86
N TYR A 273 31.70 16.78 13.29
CA TYR A 273 31.09 15.66 13.99
C TYR A 273 32.10 14.51 14.18
N THR A 274 32.32 14.13 15.43
CA THR A 274 33.14 12.97 15.82
C THR A 274 32.37 11.66 15.67
N ASN A 275 31.04 11.67 15.86
CA ASN A 275 30.17 10.50 15.73
C ASN A 275 29.43 10.50 14.38
N VAL A 276 30.08 9.98 13.34
CA VAL A 276 29.47 9.75 12.01
C VAL A 276 28.75 8.39 11.94
N PRO A 277 27.68 8.23 11.13
CA PRO A 277 27.00 6.94 10.98
C PRO A 277 27.84 5.90 10.22
N THR A 278 27.53 4.63 10.43
CA THR A 278 27.96 3.54 9.55
C THR A 278 27.26 3.70 8.21
N VAL A 279 28.02 3.79 7.10
CA VAL A 279 27.44 3.94 5.76
C VAL A 279 27.26 2.57 5.12
N PHE A 280 26.07 2.29 4.59
CA PHE A 280 25.77 1.10 3.78
C PHE A 280 25.49 1.53 2.34
N LEU A 281 26.42 1.21 1.45
CA LEU A 281 26.47 1.65 0.07
C LEU A 281 25.76 0.64 -0.85
N SER A 282 25.04 1.14 -1.85
CA SER A 282 24.39 0.33 -2.90
C SER A 282 25.41 -0.26 -3.92
N GLU A 283 24.99 -1.22 -4.76
CA GLU A 283 25.90 -1.97 -5.67
C GLU A 283 26.77 -1.07 -6.53
N THR A 284 26.25 0.06 -6.99
CA THR A 284 26.93 1.06 -7.82
C THR A 284 28.29 1.55 -7.29
N VAL A 285 28.54 1.43 -5.98
CA VAL A 285 29.85 1.72 -5.35
C VAL A 285 30.73 0.46 -5.28
N ASN A 286 30.12 -0.71 -5.12
CA ASN A 286 30.78 -2.00 -5.11
C ASN A 286 32.02 -2.01 -4.19
N GLN A 287 33.15 -2.57 -4.63
CA GLN A 287 34.45 -2.53 -3.98
C GLN A 287 35.38 -1.44 -4.56
N ASP A 288 34.82 -0.33 -5.07
CA ASP A 288 35.63 0.79 -5.58
C ASP A 288 36.38 1.47 -4.43
N PHE A 289 37.68 1.18 -4.31
CA PHE A 289 38.54 1.71 -3.27
C PHE A 289 38.72 3.24 -3.36
N SER A 290 38.59 3.83 -4.56
CA SER A 290 38.78 5.27 -4.76
C SER A 290 37.73 6.11 -4.04
N VAL A 291 36.53 5.56 -3.84
CA VAL A 291 35.45 6.17 -3.06
C VAL A 291 35.88 6.49 -1.63
N PHE A 292 36.80 5.72 -1.07
CA PHE A 292 37.26 5.81 0.31
C PHE A 292 38.52 6.69 0.47
N GLN A 293 39.01 7.31 -0.61
CA GLN A 293 40.21 8.14 -0.64
C GLN A 293 39.87 9.63 -0.82
N ASN A 294 40.73 10.52 -0.29
CA ASN A 294 40.66 11.95 -0.55
C ASN A 294 41.34 12.32 -1.90
N SER A 295 41.30 13.60 -2.27
CA SER A 295 41.98 14.13 -3.47
C SER A 295 43.49 13.84 -3.59
N ASN A 296 44.16 13.48 -2.49
CA ASN A 296 45.59 13.15 -2.46
C ASN A 296 45.86 11.65 -2.59
N GLY A 297 44.82 10.80 -2.51
CA GLY A 297 44.93 9.34 -2.48
C GLY A 297 45.02 8.74 -1.06
N ASP A 298 44.93 9.54 0.01
CA ASP A 298 44.93 9.02 1.37
C ASP A 298 43.55 8.47 1.74
N VAL A 299 43.49 7.31 2.41
CA VAL A 299 42.22 6.73 2.87
C VAL A 299 41.60 7.61 3.97
N ILE A 300 40.32 7.93 3.82
CA ILE A 300 39.52 8.72 4.75
C ILE A 300 39.19 7.86 5.98
N PRO A 301 39.75 8.10 7.18
CA PRO A 301 39.61 7.16 8.30
C PRO A 301 38.18 7.03 8.83
N LYS A 302 37.35 8.07 8.66
CA LYS A 302 35.92 8.08 9.03
C LYS A 302 35.04 7.17 8.16
N SER A 303 35.60 6.55 7.11
CA SER A 303 34.91 5.57 6.26
C SER A 303 35.04 4.13 6.76
N GLU A 304 35.89 3.86 7.78
CA GLU A 304 36.01 2.52 8.37
C GLU A 304 34.69 2.04 8.99
N GLY A 305 34.38 0.76 8.82
CA GLY A 305 33.12 0.16 9.23
C GLY A 305 32.01 0.29 8.19
N SER A 306 32.23 1.01 7.09
CA SER A 306 31.25 1.06 5.99
C SER A 306 30.99 -0.33 5.41
N ILE A 307 29.76 -0.55 4.99
CA ILE A 307 29.28 -1.80 4.40
C ILE A 307 28.98 -1.52 2.92
N THR A 308 29.34 -2.45 2.05
CA THR A 308 29.02 -2.39 0.63
C THR A 308 28.55 -3.76 0.16
N LEU A 309 27.89 -3.80 -0.98
CA LEU A 309 27.41 -5.01 -1.62
C LEU A 309 27.92 -5.09 -3.06
N SER A 310 28.27 -6.29 -3.50
CA SER A 310 28.80 -6.55 -4.83
C SER A 310 27.95 -7.61 -5.50
N ALA A 311 27.46 -7.34 -6.70
CA ALA A 311 26.85 -8.36 -7.54
C ALA A 311 27.94 -9.35 -7.99
N SER A 312 27.65 -10.65 -7.93
CA SER A 312 28.67 -11.68 -8.22
C SER A 312 29.05 -11.71 -9.70
N PHE A 313 30.33 -11.49 -9.97
CA PHE A 313 30.87 -11.33 -11.32
C PHE A 313 31.92 -12.38 -11.65
N LEU A 314 32.28 -12.46 -12.93
CA LEU A 314 33.30 -13.38 -13.43
C LEU A 314 34.60 -12.61 -13.65
N GLU A 315 35.65 -12.93 -12.89
CA GLU A 315 37.01 -12.47 -13.18
C GLU A 315 37.51 -13.04 -14.51
N ILE A 316 38.09 -12.18 -15.36
CA ILE A 316 38.59 -12.49 -16.70
C ILE A 316 39.98 -11.84 -16.85
N PRO A 317 41.04 -12.46 -16.29
CA PRO A 317 42.41 -11.92 -16.34
C PRO A 317 42.94 -11.71 -17.76
N GLU A 318 42.45 -12.50 -18.73
CA GLU A 318 42.80 -12.37 -20.16
C GLU A 318 42.38 -11.00 -20.72
N LEU A 319 41.21 -10.49 -20.32
CA LEU A 319 40.70 -9.19 -20.74
C LEU A 319 41.43 -8.05 -20.02
N LYS A 320 41.74 -8.18 -18.73
CA LYS A 320 42.61 -7.24 -18.01
C LYS A 320 43.97 -7.08 -18.70
N SER A 321 44.48 -8.17 -19.26
CA SER A 321 45.73 -8.20 -20.02
C SER A 321 45.58 -7.54 -21.40
N HIS A 322 44.45 -7.77 -22.10
CA HIS A 322 44.10 -7.06 -23.33
C HIS A 322 43.99 -5.55 -23.12
N TRP A 323 43.16 -5.11 -22.17
CA TRP A 323 42.95 -3.69 -21.86
C TRP A 323 44.26 -2.98 -21.52
N LYS A 324 45.17 -3.65 -20.80
CA LYS A 324 46.54 -3.16 -20.61
C LYS A 324 47.30 -3.04 -21.94
N SER A 325 47.31 -4.09 -22.76
CA SER A 325 48.04 -4.08 -24.04
C SER A 325 47.56 -3.00 -25.01
N VAL A 326 46.25 -2.67 -25.03
CA VAL A 326 45.69 -1.60 -25.87
C VAL A 326 46.38 -0.25 -25.61
N PHE A 327 46.69 0.10 -24.35
CA PHE A 327 47.32 1.38 -24.03
C PHE A 327 48.85 1.32 -23.84
N THR A 328 49.45 0.12 -23.79
CA THR A 328 50.90 -0.07 -23.64
C THR A 328 51.61 -0.59 -24.90
N ASN A 329 50.89 -0.97 -25.95
CA ASN A 329 51.44 -1.43 -27.23
C ASN A 329 50.85 -0.65 -28.41
N ALA A 330 51.72 0.08 -29.14
CA ALA A 330 51.32 0.96 -30.24
C ALA A 330 50.66 0.23 -31.43
N THR A 331 51.08 -1.01 -31.72
CA THR A 331 50.48 -1.80 -32.80
C THR A 331 49.05 -2.20 -32.44
N VAL A 332 48.85 -2.70 -31.21
CA VAL A 332 47.52 -3.09 -30.70
C VAL A 332 46.59 -1.88 -30.63
N PHE A 333 47.07 -0.73 -30.13
CA PHE A 333 46.30 0.51 -30.14
C PHE A 333 45.86 0.92 -31.55
N SER A 334 46.78 0.87 -32.50
CA SER A 334 46.51 1.26 -33.89
C SER A 334 45.53 0.32 -34.58
N GLU A 335 45.53 -0.97 -34.24
CA GLU A 335 44.59 -1.96 -34.77
C GLU A 335 43.20 -1.79 -34.13
N GLU A 336 43.12 -1.77 -32.80
CA GLU A 336 41.83 -1.71 -32.10
C GLU A 336 41.09 -0.37 -32.30
N THR A 337 41.83 0.74 -32.51
CA THR A 337 41.22 2.04 -32.85
C THR A 337 40.58 2.10 -34.25
N THR A 338 40.85 1.13 -35.14
CA THR A 338 40.15 1.05 -36.45
C THR A 338 38.69 0.62 -36.30
N THR A 339 38.41 -0.25 -35.33
CA THR A 339 37.08 -0.80 -35.08
C THR A 339 36.38 -0.14 -33.89
N ASN A 340 37.14 0.40 -32.92
CA ASN A 340 36.64 1.16 -31.77
C ASN A 340 37.29 2.56 -31.72
N PRO A 341 36.77 3.56 -32.46
CA PRO A 341 37.40 4.87 -32.60
C PRO A 341 37.46 5.67 -31.28
N TRP A 342 36.69 5.29 -30.26
CA TRP A 342 36.61 5.96 -28.97
C TRP A 342 37.77 5.63 -28.02
N LEU A 343 38.56 4.58 -28.30
CA LEU A 343 39.82 4.32 -27.60
C LEU A 343 40.81 5.49 -27.72
N ARG A 344 40.74 6.26 -28.82
CA ARG A 344 41.54 7.48 -28.98
C ARG A 344 41.07 8.61 -28.07
N ASP A 345 39.76 8.82 -27.96
CA ASP A 345 39.20 9.84 -27.08
C ASP A 345 39.52 9.55 -25.59
N VAL A 346 39.63 8.26 -25.21
CA VAL A 346 40.14 7.82 -23.89
C VAL A 346 41.64 8.11 -23.73
N PHE A 347 42.47 7.77 -24.73
CA PHE A 347 43.92 8.03 -24.68
C PHE A 347 44.24 9.53 -24.57
N ASP A 348 43.57 10.36 -25.37
CA ASP A 348 43.71 11.82 -25.35
C ASP A 348 43.27 12.39 -24.00
N SER A 349 42.19 11.86 -23.42
CA SER A 349 41.73 12.20 -22.07
C SER A 349 42.70 11.84 -20.94
N ILE A 350 43.58 10.86 -21.12
CA ILE A 350 44.57 10.42 -20.11
C ILE A 350 45.87 11.21 -20.24
N THR A 351 46.29 11.47 -21.48
CA THR A 351 47.56 12.12 -21.80
C THR A 351 47.49 13.65 -21.85
N GLY A 352 46.29 14.23 -21.91
CA GLY A 352 46.10 15.68 -22.07
C GLY A 352 46.35 16.19 -23.50
N CYS A 353 46.50 15.27 -24.46
CA CYS A 353 46.69 15.57 -25.87
C CYS A 353 45.44 16.25 -26.45
N SER A 354 45.55 17.55 -26.72
CA SER A 354 44.43 18.41 -27.14
C SER A 354 44.58 19.02 -28.54
N ASN A 355 45.71 18.79 -29.22
CA ASN A 355 45.97 19.25 -30.59
C ASN A 355 46.59 18.13 -31.45
N SER A 356 46.17 18.05 -32.71
CA SER A 356 46.69 17.09 -33.68
C SER A 356 47.98 17.58 -34.36
N PRO A 357 48.96 16.72 -34.66
CA PRO A 357 48.98 15.28 -34.42
C PRO A 357 49.78 14.92 -33.15
N CYS A 358 49.09 14.50 -32.09
CA CYS A 358 49.75 13.70 -31.06
C CYS A 358 50.08 12.32 -31.64
N HIS A 359 51.37 11.99 -31.75
CA HIS A 359 51.80 10.62 -32.00
C HIS A 359 51.54 9.78 -30.75
N PHE A 360 50.93 8.60 -30.91
CA PHE A 360 50.71 7.69 -29.80
C PHE A 360 52.05 7.30 -29.16
N VAL A 361 52.16 7.52 -27.85
CA VAL A 361 53.24 7.01 -27.01
C VAL A 361 52.63 5.99 -26.07
N SER A 362 53.17 4.78 -26.05
CA SER A 362 52.75 3.72 -25.12
C SER A 362 52.84 4.18 -23.67
N LEU A 363 51.76 4.03 -22.90
CA LEU A 363 51.79 4.32 -21.48
C LEU A 363 52.79 3.41 -20.76
N SER A 364 53.52 3.94 -19.78
CA SER A 364 54.32 3.11 -18.87
C SER A 364 53.40 2.32 -17.93
N GLU A 365 53.88 1.23 -17.34
CA GLU A 365 53.05 0.44 -16.40
C GLU A 365 52.56 1.24 -15.19
N GLN A 366 53.38 2.20 -14.72
CA GLN A 366 53.00 3.12 -13.65
C GLN A 366 51.93 4.13 -14.10
N ALA A 367 52.06 4.68 -15.32
CA ALA A 367 51.05 5.58 -15.88
C ALA A 367 49.72 4.86 -16.12
N PHE A 368 49.76 3.63 -16.66
CA PHE A 368 48.59 2.77 -16.82
C PHE A 368 47.92 2.47 -15.48
N SER A 369 48.68 2.00 -14.48
CA SER A 369 48.13 1.65 -13.16
C SER A 369 47.53 2.85 -12.42
N LYS A 370 48.03 4.06 -12.68
CA LYS A 370 47.47 5.32 -12.17
C LYS A 370 46.20 5.75 -12.91
N ALA A 371 46.12 5.51 -14.22
CA ALA A 371 44.96 5.86 -15.05
C ALA A 371 43.81 4.85 -14.91
N PHE A 372 44.10 3.59 -14.62
CA PHE A 372 43.15 2.48 -14.54
C PHE A 372 43.37 1.65 -13.26
N PRO A 373 43.02 2.19 -12.07
CA PRO A 373 43.23 1.49 -10.79
C PRO A 373 42.39 0.20 -10.67
N ASP A 374 41.16 0.20 -11.22
CA ASP A 374 40.39 -1.02 -11.48
C ASP A 374 40.31 -1.28 -12.99
N PRO A 375 41.11 -2.21 -13.53
CA PRO A 375 41.09 -2.58 -14.95
C PRO A 375 40.09 -3.71 -15.27
N GLN A 376 39.25 -4.17 -14.35
CA GLN A 376 38.11 -5.04 -14.68
C GLN A 376 36.88 -4.80 -13.77
N PRO A 377 36.14 -3.68 -13.97
CA PRO A 377 34.89 -3.44 -13.26
C PRO A 377 33.89 -4.60 -13.42
N VAL A 378 33.14 -4.90 -12.35
CA VAL A 378 32.11 -5.96 -12.24
C VAL A 378 31.22 -6.09 -13.49
N HIS A 379 30.80 -4.96 -14.05
CA HIS A 379 29.89 -4.89 -15.20
C HIS A 379 30.49 -5.41 -16.50
N VAL A 380 31.82 -5.48 -16.61
CA VAL A 380 32.54 -6.01 -17.77
C VAL A 380 32.25 -7.49 -17.99
N SER A 381 32.09 -8.28 -16.91
CA SER A 381 31.70 -9.68 -17.08
C SER A 381 30.25 -9.82 -17.55
N TYR A 382 29.34 -8.95 -17.10
CA TYR A 382 27.96 -8.93 -17.56
C TYR A 382 27.85 -8.49 -19.03
N ALA A 383 28.69 -7.57 -19.49
CA ALA A 383 28.75 -7.19 -20.91
C ALA A 383 29.21 -8.37 -21.79
N ILE A 384 30.24 -9.11 -21.37
CA ILE A 384 30.67 -10.37 -22.02
C ILE A 384 29.57 -11.45 -21.97
N LEU A 385 28.90 -11.61 -20.83
CA LEU A 385 27.80 -12.57 -20.66
C LEU A 385 26.60 -12.23 -21.54
N ALA A 386 26.29 -10.94 -21.72
CA ALA A 386 25.25 -10.49 -22.65
C ALA A 386 25.58 -10.88 -24.09
N ILE A 387 26.81 -10.60 -24.55
CA ILE A 387 27.27 -11.02 -25.88
C ILE A 387 27.25 -12.55 -26.01
N HIS A 388 27.74 -13.30 -25.02
CA HIS A 388 27.72 -14.76 -25.05
C HIS A 388 26.30 -15.32 -25.19
N ALA A 389 25.37 -14.86 -24.34
CA ALA A 389 23.96 -15.23 -24.41
C ALA A 389 23.33 -14.88 -25.77
N PHE A 390 23.69 -13.72 -26.31
CA PHE A 390 23.20 -13.25 -27.60
C PHE A 390 23.69 -14.13 -28.75
N VAL A 391 25.00 -14.39 -28.82
CA VAL A 391 25.61 -15.30 -29.81
C VAL A 391 24.94 -16.67 -29.74
N LYS A 392 24.77 -17.21 -28.52
CA LYS A 392 24.14 -18.52 -28.31
C LYS A 392 22.70 -18.55 -28.82
N LEU A 393 21.90 -17.52 -28.55
CA LEU A 393 20.51 -17.44 -29.03
C LEU A 393 20.41 -17.38 -30.55
N VAL A 394 21.33 -16.68 -31.21
CA VAL A 394 21.43 -16.67 -32.68
C VAL A 394 21.84 -18.04 -33.21
N ASP A 395 22.84 -18.69 -32.63
CA ASP A 395 23.32 -20.02 -33.03
C ASP A 395 22.26 -21.12 -32.80
N ASP A 396 21.57 -21.12 -31.65
CA ASP A 396 20.45 -22.02 -31.36
C ASP A 396 19.29 -21.81 -32.35
N LEU A 397 18.97 -20.56 -32.73
CA LEU A 397 17.93 -20.26 -33.72
C LEU A 397 18.36 -20.62 -35.15
N VAL A 398 19.64 -20.48 -35.49
CA VAL A 398 20.21 -20.94 -36.77
C VAL A 398 20.15 -22.47 -36.86
N LYS A 399 20.50 -23.19 -35.78
CA LYS A 399 20.39 -24.66 -35.70
C LYS A 399 18.94 -25.14 -35.84
N ASP A 400 17.98 -24.46 -35.23
CA ASP A 400 16.55 -24.77 -35.39
C ASP A 400 16.07 -24.58 -36.84
N LEU A 401 16.56 -23.55 -37.54
CA LEU A 401 16.15 -23.21 -38.91
C LEU A 401 16.90 -23.97 -40.02
N CYS A 402 18.14 -24.39 -39.77
CA CYS A 402 19.05 -24.97 -40.76
C CYS A 402 19.53 -26.40 -40.44
N GLY A 403 19.30 -26.90 -39.23
CA GLY A 403 19.96 -28.12 -38.74
C GLY A 403 21.47 -27.92 -38.52
N ALA A 404 22.19 -29.03 -38.37
CA ALA A 404 23.63 -29.05 -38.09
C ALA A 404 24.52 -28.82 -39.34
N SER A 405 24.19 -27.82 -40.16
CA SER A 405 24.95 -27.43 -41.35
C SER A 405 26.23 -26.66 -40.99
N GLU A 406 27.35 -26.95 -41.65
CA GLU A 406 28.59 -26.16 -41.55
C GLU A 406 28.54 -24.82 -42.33
N THR A 407 27.44 -24.54 -43.02
CA THR A 407 27.23 -23.30 -43.79
C THR A 407 25.84 -22.71 -43.57
N LEU A 408 25.74 -21.37 -43.62
CA LEU A 408 24.50 -20.61 -43.45
C LEU A 408 23.45 -21.00 -44.51
N CYS A 409 22.31 -21.53 -44.11
CA CYS A 409 21.29 -22.00 -45.04
C CYS A 409 20.40 -20.86 -45.60
N THR A 410 19.82 -21.07 -46.78
CA THR A 410 18.99 -20.08 -47.47
C THR A 410 17.75 -19.65 -46.67
N ASN A 411 17.19 -20.54 -45.86
CA ASN A 411 15.98 -20.30 -45.06
C ASN A 411 16.12 -19.13 -44.07
N ILE A 412 17.35 -18.78 -43.67
CA ILE A 412 17.59 -17.67 -42.74
C ILE A 412 17.14 -16.33 -43.34
N THR A 413 17.34 -16.12 -44.65
CA THR A 413 16.94 -14.89 -45.32
C THR A 413 15.41 -14.68 -45.37
N THR A 414 14.63 -15.76 -45.33
CA THR A 414 13.17 -15.74 -45.43
C THR A 414 12.45 -15.94 -44.09
N SER A 415 13.08 -16.65 -43.16
CA SER A 415 12.40 -17.23 -41.98
C SER A 415 13.02 -16.85 -40.64
N PHE A 416 14.11 -16.06 -40.61
CA PHE A 416 14.65 -15.53 -39.36
C PHE A 416 13.72 -14.46 -38.77
N MET A 417 13.22 -14.74 -37.56
CA MET A 417 12.29 -13.92 -36.79
C MET A 417 12.94 -13.62 -35.42
N PRO A 418 13.46 -12.40 -35.20
CA PRO A 418 14.16 -12.04 -33.96
C PRO A 418 13.35 -12.28 -32.69
N GLY A 419 12.03 -12.17 -32.78
CA GLY A 419 11.11 -12.36 -31.66
C GLY A 419 11.16 -13.75 -31.02
N PHE A 420 11.58 -14.79 -31.74
CA PHE A 420 11.74 -16.15 -31.16
C PHE A 420 12.84 -16.22 -30.10
N MET A 421 13.82 -15.30 -30.12
CA MET A 421 14.83 -15.23 -29.06
C MET A 421 14.25 -14.76 -27.71
N ILE A 422 13.10 -14.05 -27.72
CA ILE A 422 12.41 -13.58 -26.50
C ILE A 422 11.76 -14.74 -25.72
N ASP A 423 11.36 -15.82 -26.40
CA ASP A 423 10.89 -17.04 -25.73
C ASP A 423 12.10 -17.86 -25.22
N LYS A 424 13.06 -18.16 -26.10
CA LYS A 424 14.27 -18.93 -25.76
C LYS A 424 15.05 -18.35 -24.58
N ILE A 425 15.21 -17.03 -24.49
CA ILE A 425 15.98 -16.41 -23.39
C ILE A 425 15.35 -16.62 -22.01
N GLN A 426 14.06 -16.97 -21.91
CA GLN A 426 13.40 -17.17 -20.62
C GLN A 426 13.90 -18.39 -19.84
N ARG A 427 14.59 -19.32 -20.52
CA ARG A 427 15.10 -20.60 -19.98
C ARG A 427 16.51 -20.93 -20.50
N LEU A 428 17.24 -19.95 -21.00
CA LEU A 428 18.58 -20.15 -21.56
C LEU A 428 19.52 -20.72 -20.50
N LEU A 429 20.32 -21.72 -20.87
CA LEU A 429 21.42 -22.22 -20.08
C LEU A 429 22.72 -21.83 -20.78
N ILE A 430 23.63 -21.22 -20.06
CA ILE A 430 24.93 -20.76 -20.56
C ILE A 430 26.01 -21.67 -19.95
N ASP A 431 26.74 -22.34 -20.82
CA ASP A 431 27.90 -23.18 -20.51
C ASP A 431 29.10 -22.75 -21.36
N PHE A 432 29.96 -21.91 -20.77
CA PHE A 432 31.22 -21.49 -21.38
C PHE A 432 32.12 -22.65 -21.83
N ARG A 433 31.92 -23.88 -21.36
CA ARG A 433 32.69 -25.06 -21.77
C ARG A 433 32.17 -25.72 -23.05
N THR A 434 30.86 -25.68 -23.31
CA THR A 434 30.23 -26.50 -24.38
C THR A 434 29.45 -25.71 -25.42
N ASP A 435 29.12 -24.44 -25.15
CA ASP A 435 28.34 -23.62 -26.08
C ASP A 435 29.08 -23.33 -27.40
N PHE A 436 30.40 -23.16 -27.36
CA PHE A 436 31.25 -22.90 -28.52
C PHE A 436 32.54 -23.75 -28.50
N LYS A 437 33.18 -23.97 -29.67
CA LYS A 437 34.47 -24.68 -29.77
C LYS A 437 35.62 -23.96 -29.07
N TRP A 438 35.47 -22.66 -28.79
CA TRP A 438 36.43 -21.84 -28.07
C TRP A 438 35.80 -21.23 -26.81
N SER A 439 36.56 -21.24 -25.73
CA SER A 439 36.22 -20.60 -24.45
C SER A 439 37.42 -19.81 -23.92
N LEU A 440 37.13 -18.78 -23.11
CA LEU A 440 38.12 -18.25 -22.17
C LEU A 440 38.50 -19.33 -21.16
N GLU A 441 39.75 -19.33 -20.71
CA GLU A 441 40.26 -20.34 -19.77
C GLU A 441 39.74 -20.07 -18.37
N SER A 442 39.71 -18.79 -17.98
CA SER A 442 39.11 -18.30 -16.74
C SER A 442 37.62 -18.65 -16.59
N LEU A 443 36.90 -18.84 -17.70
CA LEU A 443 35.46 -19.13 -17.71
C LEU A 443 35.11 -20.62 -17.87
N ARG A 444 35.99 -21.45 -18.43
CA ARG A 444 35.73 -22.88 -18.76
C ARG A 444 35.30 -23.77 -17.57
N ASN A 445 35.63 -23.33 -16.35
CA ASN A 445 35.37 -24.05 -15.10
C ASN A 445 34.40 -23.30 -14.16
N LYS A 446 33.75 -22.24 -14.65
CA LYS A 446 32.68 -21.55 -13.90
C LYS A 446 31.40 -22.40 -13.96
N PRO A 447 30.49 -22.29 -12.96
CA PRO A 447 29.23 -23.02 -12.97
C PRO A 447 28.33 -22.57 -14.14
N LEU A 448 27.38 -23.43 -14.51
CA LEU A 448 26.31 -23.12 -15.46
C LEU A 448 25.52 -21.90 -15.00
N ILE A 449 25.29 -20.95 -15.91
CA ILE A 449 24.44 -19.79 -15.64
C ILE A 449 23.08 -20.03 -16.29
N SER A 450 22.01 -19.87 -15.51
CA SER A 450 20.64 -20.04 -16.00
C SER A 450 19.95 -18.69 -16.13
N MET A 451 19.16 -18.51 -17.18
CA MET A 451 18.17 -17.46 -17.28
C MET A 451 16.81 -18.02 -16.85
N GLN A 452 16.10 -17.29 -15.98
CA GLN A 452 14.75 -17.63 -15.53
C GLN A 452 13.83 -16.42 -15.70
N LYS A 453 12.71 -16.58 -16.41
CA LYS A 453 11.77 -15.49 -16.74
C LYS A 453 12.44 -14.28 -17.44
N ALA A 454 13.51 -14.57 -18.20
CA ALA A 454 14.38 -13.61 -18.88
C ALA A 454 15.21 -12.70 -17.94
N GLU A 455 15.53 -13.18 -16.75
CA GLU A 455 16.50 -12.59 -15.83
C GLU A 455 17.57 -13.62 -15.44
N ILE A 456 18.78 -13.16 -15.11
CA ILE A 456 19.85 -14.04 -14.65
C ILE A 456 19.53 -14.69 -13.30
N PHE A 457 19.78 -15.98 -13.22
CA PHE A 457 19.81 -16.76 -11.98
C PHE A 457 21.25 -17.17 -11.67
N MET A 458 21.68 -16.88 -10.44
CA MET A 458 22.96 -17.29 -9.87
C MET A 458 22.72 -17.80 -8.45
N ASP A 459 23.43 -18.85 -8.04
CA ASP A 459 23.33 -19.42 -6.67
C ASP A 459 23.70 -18.40 -5.57
N THR A 460 24.48 -17.39 -5.93
CA THR A 460 24.91 -16.31 -5.05
C THR A 460 24.90 -15.01 -5.86
N PRO A 461 23.76 -14.29 -6.00
CA PRO A 461 23.71 -13.09 -6.84
C PRO A 461 24.44 -11.91 -6.20
N PHE A 462 24.58 -11.87 -4.87
CA PHE A 462 25.25 -10.80 -4.13
C PHE A 462 26.10 -11.32 -2.97
N SER A 463 27.23 -10.65 -2.74
CA SER A 463 28.07 -10.79 -1.54
C SER A 463 28.13 -9.45 -0.79
N VAL A 464 28.24 -9.51 0.54
CA VAL A 464 28.33 -8.34 1.42
C VAL A 464 29.77 -8.19 1.94
N PHE A 465 30.30 -6.97 1.88
CA PHE A 465 31.66 -6.64 2.27
C PHE A 465 31.68 -5.53 3.32
N ASN A 466 32.69 -5.53 4.18
CA ASN A 466 32.94 -4.48 5.16
C ASN A 466 34.31 -3.85 4.92
N PHE A 467 34.35 -2.53 4.79
CA PHE A 467 35.58 -1.77 4.66
C PHE A 467 36.21 -1.59 6.03
N LYS A 468 37.36 -2.23 6.26
CA LYS A 468 38.01 -2.31 7.57
C LYS A 468 39.48 -1.97 7.50
N LYS A 469 40.04 -1.58 8.65
CA LYS A 469 41.48 -1.41 8.82
C LYS A 469 42.11 -2.72 9.29
N THR A 470 43.14 -3.18 8.58
CA THR A 470 44.05 -4.24 9.04
C THR A 470 45.31 -3.64 9.64
N SER A 471 46.28 -4.46 10.04
CA SER A 471 47.50 -4.00 10.72
C SER A 471 48.30 -2.96 9.92
N ASN A 472 48.29 -3.03 8.58
CA ASN A 472 49.11 -2.18 7.71
C ASN A 472 48.33 -1.40 6.62
N SER A 473 47.07 -1.73 6.35
CA SER A 473 46.28 -1.14 5.25
C SER A 473 44.78 -1.10 5.55
N PHE A 474 43.99 -0.54 4.62
CA PHE A 474 42.54 -0.74 4.57
C PHE A 474 42.20 -1.73 3.45
N GLU A 475 41.14 -2.51 3.62
CA GLU A 475 40.67 -3.48 2.63
C GLU A 475 39.17 -3.76 2.78
N PHE A 476 38.58 -4.36 1.74
CA PHE A 476 37.23 -4.93 1.81
C PHE A 476 37.32 -6.38 2.24
N GLU A 477 36.83 -6.69 3.43
CA GLU A 477 36.65 -8.10 3.82
C GLU A 477 35.24 -8.57 3.52
N LYS A 478 35.11 -9.74 2.88
CA LYS A 478 33.83 -10.38 2.60
C LYS A 478 33.23 -10.92 3.90
N VAL A 479 32.09 -10.35 4.31
CA VAL A 479 31.41 -10.69 5.57
C VAL A 479 30.13 -11.50 5.38
N GLY A 480 29.60 -11.62 4.17
CA GLY A 480 28.41 -12.44 3.93
C GLY A 480 28.13 -12.78 2.47
N ASP A 481 27.21 -13.73 2.29
CA ASP A 481 26.69 -14.17 0.99
C ASP A 481 25.17 -14.29 1.04
N PHE A 482 24.50 -13.82 -0.01
CA PHE A 482 23.07 -14.02 -0.21
C PHE A 482 22.85 -15.18 -1.18
N LYS A 483 22.13 -16.23 -0.75
CA LYS A 483 21.87 -17.45 -1.53
C LYS A 483 20.44 -17.90 -1.33
N ASN A 484 19.77 -18.34 -2.40
CA ASN A 484 18.40 -18.89 -2.35
C ASN A 484 17.38 -18.01 -1.57
N GLY A 485 17.51 -16.68 -1.63
CA GLY A 485 16.63 -15.73 -0.93
C GLY A 485 17.02 -15.41 0.52
N SER A 486 18.12 -15.97 1.04
CA SER A 486 18.58 -15.76 2.41
C SER A 486 20.02 -15.27 2.48
N LEU A 487 20.29 -14.29 3.34
CA LEU A 487 21.62 -13.83 3.70
C LEU A 487 22.24 -14.71 4.80
N THR A 488 23.50 -15.09 4.62
CA THR A 488 24.37 -15.60 5.69
C THR A 488 25.45 -14.56 5.96
N LEU A 489 25.45 -13.96 7.17
CA LEU A 489 26.38 -12.90 7.57
C LEU A 489 27.26 -13.35 8.75
N ASN A 490 28.57 -13.39 8.56
CA ASN A 490 29.54 -13.66 9.62
C ASN A 490 29.93 -12.37 10.35
N LYS A 491 29.29 -12.13 11.49
CA LYS A 491 29.48 -10.92 12.30
C LYS A 491 30.88 -10.77 12.91
N THR A 492 31.66 -11.85 13.04
CA THR A 492 33.00 -11.77 13.67
C THR A 492 34.06 -11.12 12.76
N LEU A 493 33.77 -11.00 11.46
CA LEU A 493 34.67 -10.38 10.47
C LEU A 493 34.46 -8.86 10.35
N LEU A 494 33.34 -8.33 10.85
CA LEU A 494 33.01 -6.90 10.85
C LEU A 494 34.03 -6.09 11.66
N SER A 495 34.36 -4.89 11.18
CA SER A 495 35.11 -3.90 11.96
C SER A 495 34.34 -3.53 13.24
N PRO A 496 35.01 -3.33 14.38
CA PRO A 496 34.37 -2.84 15.61
C PRO A 496 33.75 -1.44 15.46
N ASN A 497 34.05 -0.72 14.37
CA ASN A 497 33.45 0.58 14.06
C ASN A 497 32.04 0.47 13.42
N VAL A 498 31.55 -0.73 13.11
CA VAL A 498 30.16 -0.96 12.69
C VAL A 498 29.19 -0.69 13.86
N LYS A 499 28.45 0.40 13.77
CA LYS A 499 27.56 0.87 14.84
C LYS A 499 26.20 0.18 14.81
N SER A 500 25.56 0.09 15.98
CA SER A 500 24.15 -0.29 16.09
C SER A 500 23.25 0.91 15.75
N ALA A 501 22.38 0.75 14.75
CA ALA A 501 21.44 1.77 14.29
C ALA A 501 20.02 1.47 14.81
N VAL A 502 19.81 1.73 16.10
CA VAL A 502 18.58 1.39 16.85
C VAL A 502 17.98 2.62 17.51
N CYS A 503 16.64 2.72 17.55
CA CYS A 503 15.97 3.78 18.32
C CYS A 503 16.34 3.70 19.82
N PRO A 504 16.86 4.80 20.43
CA PRO A 504 17.24 4.82 21.85
C PRO A 504 16.07 4.59 22.81
N VAL A 505 16.36 4.02 23.98
CA VAL A 505 15.37 3.84 25.06
C VAL A 505 14.90 5.19 25.60
N GLY A 506 13.60 5.33 25.87
CA GLY A 506 13.02 6.55 26.43
C GLY A 506 12.95 7.73 25.46
N LYS A 507 13.10 7.48 24.14
CA LYS A 507 12.87 8.48 23.08
C LYS A 507 11.69 8.06 22.20
N HIS A 508 10.88 9.04 21.84
CA HIS A 508 9.87 8.91 20.79
C HIS A 508 10.60 9.19 19.46
N CYS A 509 10.66 8.17 18.58
CA CYS A 509 11.41 8.20 17.32
C CYS A 509 10.46 8.57 16.15
N ASP A 510 9.83 9.75 16.23
CA ASP A 510 8.59 10.10 15.51
C ASP A 510 8.73 10.29 14.01
N GLU A 511 9.97 10.29 13.51
CA GLU A 511 10.30 10.42 12.09
C GLU A 511 10.10 9.10 11.31
N CYS A 512 9.69 8.02 11.98
CA CYS A 512 9.58 6.67 11.39
C CYS A 512 8.24 6.41 10.67
N TYR A 513 7.15 6.86 11.29
CA TYR A 513 5.81 6.90 10.75
C TYR A 513 5.18 8.17 11.30
N SER A 514 4.73 9.05 10.43
CA SER A 514 3.92 10.17 10.89
C SER A 514 2.63 9.64 11.53
N MET A 515 2.07 10.35 12.50
CA MET A 515 0.74 10.01 13.03
C MET A 515 -0.31 9.95 11.91
N ALA A 516 -0.16 10.76 10.84
CA ALA A 516 -0.98 10.69 9.64
C ALA A 516 -0.90 9.33 8.90
N GLU A 517 0.26 8.68 8.85
CA GLU A 517 0.40 7.33 8.28
C GLU A 517 -0.23 6.26 9.17
N LEU A 518 -0.08 6.35 10.49
CA LEU A 518 -0.79 5.48 11.45
C LEU A 518 -2.32 5.67 11.38
N HIS A 519 -2.75 6.91 11.14
CA HIS A 519 -4.16 7.28 10.96
C HIS A 519 -4.74 6.75 9.65
N GLU A 520 -3.99 6.76 8.54
CA GLU A 520 -4.41 6.23 7.24
C GLU A 520 -4.13 4.73 7.06
N ALA A 521 -3.38 4.11 7.96
CA ALA A 521 -3.08 2.67 7.95
C ALA A 521 -4.35 1.79 7.94
N ILE A 522 -4.19 0.58 7.41
CA ILE A 522 -5.21 -0.46 7.31
C ILE A 522 -4.62 -1.81 7.73
N LEU A 523 -5.46 -2.70 8.26
CA LEU A 523 -5.15 -4.14 8.25
C LEU A 523 -5.61 -4.67 6.88
N PHE A 524 -4.73 -5.37 6.17
CA PHE A 524 -5.06 -6.02 4.91
C PHE A 524 -4.56 -7.46 4.90
N GLU A 525 -5.51 -8.40 4.91
CA GLU A 525 -5.27 -9.81 4.62
C GLU A 525 -5.88 -10.12 3.25
N GLU A 526 -5.05 -10.62 2.35
CA GLU A 526 -5.45 -10.86 0.97
C GLU A 526 -6.49 -11.99 0.86
N GLY A 527 -7.40 -11.88 -0.11
CA GLY A 527 -8.41 -12.89 -0.42
C GLY A 527 -8.89 -12.82 -1.86
N GLU A 528 -9.68 -13.81 -2.24
CA GLU A 528 -10.46 -13.80 -3.49
C GLU A 528 -11.70 -12.90 -3.35
N VAL A 529 -12.24 -12.83 -2.13
CA VAL A 529 -13.36 -11.96 -1.70
C VAL A 529 -13.03 -11.32 -0.36
N TYR A 530 -13.66 -10.21 0.01
CA TYR A 530 -13.30 -9.43 1.20
C TYR A 530 -14.47 -9.07 2.12
N VAL A 531 -14.25 -9.25 3.43
CA VAL A 531 -15.01 -8.56 4.48
C VAL A 531 -14.30 -7.23 4.79
N VAL A 532 -15.06 -6.13 4.91
CA VAL A 532 -14.50 -4.83 5.32
C VAL A 532 -14.94 -4.47 6.74
N GLY A 533 -14.04 -4.58 7.71
CA GLY A 533 -14.23 -4.09 9.07
C GLY A 533 -14.01 -2.57 9.18
N VAL A 534 -14.82 -1.90 9.99
CA VAL A 534 -14.71 -0.47 10.27
C VAL A 534 -14.83 -0.23 11.77
N ASN A 535 -13.75 0.27 12.39
CA ASN A 535 -13.65 0.41 13.84
C ASN A 535 -13.09 1.78 14.26
N GLY A 536 -13.31 2.20 15.50
CA GLY A 536 -12.82 3.47 16.06
C GLY A 536 -11.49 3.30 16.78
N ILE A 537 -10.39 3.06 16.05
CA ILE A 537 -9.06 2.77 16.65
C ILE A 537 -8.42 4.04 17.23
N PHE A 538 -8.74 5.21 16.66
CA PHE A 538 -8.39 6.52 17.20
C PHE A 538 -9.65 7.26 17.64
N ARG A 539 -9.51 8.19 18.58
CA ARG A 539 -10.54 9.17 18.95
C ARG A 539 -10.76 10.17 17.80
N GLU A 540 -11.85 10.91 17.85
CA GLU A 540 -12.05 12.06 16.95
C GLU A 540 -11.14 13.22 17.40
N GLY A 541 -10.45 13.85 16.45
CA GLY A 541 -9.57 15.00 16.66
C GLY A 541 -10.02 16.21 15.84
N THR A 542 -9.53 17.40 16.20
CA THR A 542 -9.97 18.68 15.60
C THR A 542 -9.82 18.77 14.09
N ASN A 543 -8.84 18.08 13.50
CA ASN A 543 -8.61 18.00 12.05
C ASN A 543 -8.48 16.54 11.54
N GLY A 544 -9.21 15.61 12.15
CA GLY A 544 -9.24 14.20 11.72
C GLY A 544 -9.18 13.22 12.89
N CYS A 545 -8.10 12.47 12.97
CA CYS A 545 -7.91 11.45 14.00
C CYS A 545 -7.11 12.02 15.19
N GLY A 546 -7.52 11.69 16.41
CA GLY A 546 -6.82 12.03 17.64
C GLY A 546 -5.90 10.91 18.14
N GLU A 547 -5.77 10.82 19.46
CA GLU A 547 -5.06 9.75 20.16
C GLU A 547 -5.74 8.38 19.98
N ILE A 548 -5.00 7.30 20.30
CA ILE A 548 -5.55 5.93 20.28
C ILE A 548 -6.73 5.78 21.26
N TYR A 549 -7.69 4.95 20.89
CA TYR A 549 -8.75 4.50 21.80
C TYR A 549 -8.23 3.48 22.82
N SER A 550 -9.06 3.18 23.83
CA SER A 550 -8.77 2.16 24.84
C SER A 550 -8.68 0.73 24.27
N THR A 551 -8.14 -0.17 25.11
CA THR A 551 -7.82 -1.58 24.83
C THR A 551 -8.94 -2.40 24.19
N SER A 552 -10.21 -2.11 24.47
CA SER A 552 -11.36 -2.84 23.90
C SER A 552 -11.53 -2.66 22.39
N THR A 553 -10.96 -1.60 21.80
CA THR A 553 -11.08 -1.38 20.35
C THR A 553 -10.25 -2.34 19.53
N TYR A 554 -9.04 -2.70 19.98
CA TYR A 554 -8.22 -3.70 19.31
C TYR A 554 -8.88 -5.09 19.34
N GLN A 555 -9.51 -5.44 20.46
CA GLN A 555 -10.26 -6.71 20.61
C GLN A 555 -11.37 -6.87 19.57
N ILE A 556 -12.00 -5.78 19.12
CA ILE A 556 -12.99 -5.80 18.02
C ILE A 556 -12.34 -6.17 16.68
N VAL A 557 -11.15 -5.62 16.38
CA VAL A 557 -10.39 -5.94 15.15
C VAL A 557 -10.07 -7.44 15.11
N GLU A 558 -9.53 -7.97 16.20
CA GLU A 558 -9.21 -9.40 16.33
C GLU A 558 -10.47 -10.29 16.35
N SER A 559 -11.62 -9.80 16.83
CA SER A 559 -12.88 -10.55 16.78
C SER A 559 -13.42 -10.71 15.35
N ILE A 560 -13.27 -9.69 14.50
CA ILE A 560 -13.61 -9.76 13.08
C ILE A 560 -12.64 -10.72 12.36
N LYS A 561 -11.33 -10.59 12.61
CA LYS A 561 -10.29 -11.50 12.08
C LYS A 561 -10.51 -12.95 12.50
N PHE A 562 -10.81 -13.19 13.78
CA PHE A 562 -11.15 -14.52 14.28
C PHE A 562 -12.40 -15.09 13.60
N ALA A 563 -13.45 -14.29 13.38
CA ALA A 563 -14.65 -14.76 12.68
C ALA A 563 -14.38 -15.17 11.22
N VAL A 564 -13.57 -14.40 10.48
CA VAL A 564 -13.15 -14.75 9.10
C VAL A 564 -12.35 -16.06 9.10
N ASN A 565 -11.32 -16.16 9.95
CA ASN A 565 -10.48 -17.34 10.05
C ASN A 565 -11.26 -18.59 10.48
N LYS A 566 -12.19 -18.43 11.43
CA LYS A 566 -13.03 -19.53 11.92
C LYS A 566 -14.01 -20.03 10.86
N ALA A 567 -14.62 -19.13 10.08
CA ALA A 567 -15.48 -19.51 8.96
C ALA A 567 -14.73 -20.30 7.88
N MET A 568 -13.48 -19.90 7.57
CA MET A 568 -12.62 -20.63 6.62
C MET A 568 -12.25 -22.04 7.10
N GLN A 569 -12.19 -22.28 8.41
CA GLN A 569 -11.91 -23.59 9.00
C GLN A 569 -13.14 -24.51 9.05
N ASP A 570 -14.31 -23.95 9.34
CA ASP A 570 -15.49 -24.75 9.70
C ASP A 570 -16.34 -25.20 8.49
N ASP A 571 -16.59 -24.31 7.51
CA ASP A 571 -17.67 -24.49 6.52
C ASP A 571 -17.26 -24.34 5.03
N ALA A 572 -15.97 -24.10 4.72
CA ALA A 572 -15.48 -23.81 3.37
C ALA A 572 -16.37 -22.80 2.58
N PRO A 573 -16.64 -21.61 3.16
CA PRO A 573 -17.68 -20.68 2.71
C PRO A 573 -17.48 -20.18 1.28
N LEU A 574 -18.55 -19.62 0.70
CA LEU A 574 -18.53 -19.02 -0.65
C LEU A 574 -17.89 -19.95 -1.71
N SER A 575 -18.29 -21.22 -1.73
CA SER A 575 -17.76 -22.26 -2.63
C SER A 575 -16.24 -22.52 -2.48
N GLY A 576 -15.71 -22.35 -1.27
CA GLY A 576 -14.31 -22.54 -0.94
C GLY A 576 -13.38 -21.41 -1.41
N MET A 577 -13.91 -20.20 -1.61
CA MET A 577 -13.11 -19.01 -1.89
C MET A 577 -12.42 -18.50 -0.62
N ARG A 578 -11.15 -18.06 -0.72
CA ARG A 578 -10.45 -17.42 0.40
C ARG A 578 -11.08 -16.06 0.70
N ILE A 579 -11.64 -15.93 1.90
CA ILE A 579 -12.10 -14.64 2.44
C ILE A 579 -10.90 -13.89 3.02
N GLY A 580 -10.59 -12.74 2.43
CA GLY A 580 -9.64 -11.76 2.96
C GLY A 580 -10.34 -10.73 3.85
N LEU A 581 -9.54 -9.93 4.54
CA LEU A 581 -10.01 -8.95 5.51
C LEU A 581 -9.38 -7.57 5.23
N ILE A 582 -10.20 -6.53 5.23
CA ILE A 582 -9.76 -5.14 5.18
C ILE A 582 -10.30 -4.47 6.44
N VAL A 583 -9.46 -3.90 7.31
CA VAL A 583 -9.95 -3.10 8.45
C VAL A 583 -9.53 -1.65 8.32
N LEU A 584 -10.53 -0.76 8.34
CA LEU A 584 -10.36 0.69 8.31
C LEU A 584 -10.53 1.28 9.71
N SER A 585 -9.59 2.13 10.13
CA SER A 585 -9.86 3.05 11.25
C SER A 585 -10.75 4.19 10.78
N SER A 586 -11.93 4.30 11.40
CA SER A 586 -12.87 5.42 11.27
C SER A 586 -12.46 6.66 12.06
N CYS A 587 -11.51 6.51 12.99
CA CYS A 587 -11.13 7.56 13.96
C CYS A 587 -12.30 8.18 14.74
N ASN A 588 -13.39 7.41 14.91
CA ASN A 588 -14.67 7.89 15.44
C ASN A 588 -15.29 9.11 14.69
N SER A 589 -14.77 9.47 13.51
CA SER A 589 -15.16 10.69 12.79
C SER A 589 -15.92 10.38 11.49
N PRO A 590 -17.15 10.89 11.31
CA PRO A 590 -17.95 10.71 10.09
C PRO A 590 -17.22 11.09 8.79
N SER A 591 -16.49 12.20 8.78
CA SER A 591 -15.85 12.74 7.58
C SER A 591 -14.64 11.91 7.13
N VAL A 592 -13.84 11.43 8.10
CA VAL A 592 -12.67 10.59 7.85
C VAL A 592 -13.09 9.26 7.25
N ILE A 593 -14.10 8.59 7.81
CA ILE A 593 -14.52 7.28 7.30
C ILE A 593 -15.15 7.39 5.90
N GLN A 594 -15.96 8.43 5.64
CA GLN A 594 -16.53 8.63 4.29
C GLN A 594 -15.43 8.80 3.24
N ARG A 595 -14.39 9.62 3.51
CA ARG A 595 -13.23 9.77 2.62
C ARG A 595 -12.55 8.42 2.33
N LYS A 596 -12.31 7.62 3.38
CA LYS A 596 -11.66 6.30 3.24
C LYS A 596 -12.49 5.32 2.44
N LEU A 597 -13.81 5.28 2.63
CA LEU A 597 -14.72 4.42 1.87
C LEU A 597 -14.71 4.78 0.37
N TYR A 598 -14.80 6.06 0.02
CA TYR A 598 -14.67 6.50 -1.38
C TYR A 598 -13.32 6.09 -1.97
N SER A 599 -12.22 6.28 -1.24
CA SER A 599 -10.89 5.89 -1.71
C SER A 599 -10.75 4.37 -1.89
N LEU A 600 -11.28 3.55 -0.98
CA LEU A 600 -11.25 2.09 -1.08
C LEU A 600 -11.98 1.58 -2.33
N VAL A 601 -13.16 2.14 -2.61
CA VAL A 601 -14.01 1.70 -3.73
C VAL A 601 -13.53 2.25 -5.07
N GLN A 602 -12.96 3.46 -5.13
CA GLN A 602 -12.46 4.05 -6.38
C GLN A 602 -11.00 3.67 -6.71
N ASN A 603 -10.11 3.70 -5.72
CA ASN A 603 -8.66 3.57 -5.92
C ASN A 603 -8.10 2.21 -5.47
N GLY A 604 -8.97 1.33 -4.96
CA GLY A 604 -8.58 0.06 -4.36
C GLY A 604 -7.76 0.22 -3.08
N VAL A 605 -7.16 -0.88 -2.65
CA VAL A 605 -6.18 -0.93 -1.57
C VAL A 605 -4.80 -0.56 -2.13
N LEU A 606 -4.12 0.40 -1.50
CA LEU A 606 -2.68 0.62 -1.68
C LEU A 606 -1.93 -0.33 -0.73
N LEU A 607 -1.11 -1.22 -1.29
CA LEU A 607 -0.24 -2.11 -0.52
C LEU A 607 1.05 -1.41 -0.08
N HIS A 608 1.71 -1.97 0.94
CA HIS A 608 3.00 -1.50 1.46
C HIS A 608 4.11 -1.45 0.39
N ASN A 609 4.04 -2.33 -0.62
CA ASN A 609 4.95 -2.36 -1.77
C ASN A 609 4.63 -1.31 -2.87
N GLY A 610 3.72 -0.37 -2.60
CA GLY A 610 3.30 0.68 -3.54
C GLY A 610 2.33 0.24 -4.64
N SER A 611 2.08 -1.06 -4.80
CA SER A 611 1.10 -1.56 -5.77
C SER A 611 -0.34 -1.32 -5.29
N ARG A 612 -1.28 -1.23 -6.25
CA ARG A 612 -2.72 -1.06 -5.95
C ARG A 612 -3.52 -2.28 -6.38
N ILE A 613 -4.38 -2.77 -5.50
CA ILE A 613 -5.31 -3.87 -5.76
C ILE A 613 -6.73 -3.30 -5.76
N ASN A 614 -7.43 -3.41 -6.88
CA ASN A 614 -8.88 -3.16 -6.90
C ASN A 614 -9.60 -4.30 -6.16
N VAL A 615 -10.47 -3.95 -5.22
CA VAL A 615 -11.24 -4.86 -4.37
C VAL A 615 -12.75 -4.65 -4.47
N ALA A 616 -13.21 -3.60 -5.17
CA ALA A 616 -14.59 -3.13 -5.09
C ALA A 616 -15.63 -4.17 -5.53
N ASP A 617 -15.34 -4.91 -6.60
CA ASP A 617 -16.12 -6.01 -7.15
C ASP A 617 -16.02 -7.32 -6.36
N ARG A 618 -15.20 -7.33 -5.29
CA ARG A 618 -14.88 -8.51 -4.48
C ARG A 618 -15.28 -8.34 -3.00
N ILE A 619 -15.91 -7.22 -2.61
CA ILE A 619 -16.41 -7.01 -1.24
C ILE A 619 -17.78 -7.68 -1.06
N ILE A 620 -17.92 -8.52 -0.01
CA ILE A 620 -19.21 -9.15 0.33
C ILE A 620 -20.05 -8.31 1.31
N GLY A 621 -19.44 -7.36 2.03
CA GLY A 621 -20.14 -6.43 2.93
C GLY A 621 -19.23 -5.81 3.99
N PHE A 622 -19.82 -4.93 4.80
CA PHE A 622 -19.12 -4.10 5.78
C PHE A 622 -19.57 -4.41 7.21
N ILE A 623 -18.62 -4.48 8.15
CA ILE A 623 -18.85 -4.71 9.59
C ILE A 623 -18.47 -3.45 10.36
N GLY A 624 -19.44 -2.80 11.02
CA GLY A 624 -19.27 -1.53 11.72
C GLY A 624 -20.26 -0.45 11.29
N GLY A 625 -20.11 0.82 11.69
CA GLY A 625 -19.12 1.32 12.65
C GLY A 625 -19.56 1.16 14.11
N ARG A 626 -18.77 1.74 15.03
CA ARG A 626 -19.01 1.67 16.48
C ARG A 626 -20.08 2.67 16.94
N ALA A 627 -19.78 3.98 16.84
CA ALA A 627 -20.69 5.06 17.20
C ALA A 627 -21.83 5.22 16.17
N SER A 628 -23.02 5.60 16.64
CA SER A 628 -24.21 5.67 15.77
C SER A 628 -24.05 6.72 14.66
N THR A 629 -23.45 7.88 14.95
CA THR A 629 -23.13 8.93 13.97
C THR A 629 -22.19 8.43 12.87
N VAL A 630 -21.16 7.66 13.22
CA VAL A 630 -20.22 7.04 12.29
C VAL A 630 -20.93 5.98 11.43
N SER A 631 -21.79 5.14 12.02
CA SER A 631 -22.58 4.16 11.26
C SER A 631 -23.55 4.78 10.29
N MET A 632 -24.21 5.89 10.65
CA MET A 632 -25.07 6.66 9.74
C MET A 632 -24.27 7.20 8.55
N ALA A 633 -23.08 7.77 8.81
CA ALA A 633 -22.21 8.32 7.77
C ALA A 633 -21.66 7.23 6.81
N ILE A 634 -21.37 6.04 7.32
CA ILE A 634 -21.04 4.86 6.50
C ILE A 634 -22.26 4.46 5.66
N ALA A 635 -23.44 4.33 6.29
CA ALA A 635 -24.66 3.89 5.62
C ALA A 635 -25.11 4.83 4.49
N GLU A 636 -24.91 6.15 4.62
CA GLU A 636 -25.22 7.14 3.57
C GLU A 636 -24.33 6.99 2.32
N VAL A 637 -23.12 6.46 2.46
CA VAL A 637 -22.23 6.12 1.34
C VAL A 637 -22.56 4.74 0.79
N LEU A 638 -22.61 3.72 1.65
CA LEU A 638 -22.83 2.33 1.24
C LEU A 638 -24.20 2.08 0.64
N SER A 639 -25.25 2.81 1.07
CA SER A 639 -26.59 2.70 0.45
C SER A 639 -26.59 3.17 -1.02
N LYS A 640 -25.77 4.18 -1.37
CA LYS A 640 -25.60 4.63 -2.77
C LYS A 640 -24.75 3.67 -3.58
N LEU A 641 -23.82 2.99 -2.93
CA LEU A 641 -22.93 1.98 -3.53
C LEU A 641 -23.52 0.55 -3.49
N ARG A 642 -24.77 0.38 -3.03
CA ARG A 642 -25.49 -0.91 -2.93
C ARG A 642 -24.77 -1.97 -2.07
N PHE A 643 -24.01 -1.57 -1.06
CA PHE A 643 -23.35 -2.49 -0.11
C PHE A 643 -24.13 -2.67 1.20
N VAL A 644 -24.13 -3.90 1.71
CA VAL A 644 -24.69 -4.24 3.03
C VAL A 644 -23.72 -3.86 4.16
N GLN A 645 -24.27 -3.33 5.25
CA GLN A 645 -23.55 -2.93 6.45
C GLN A 645 -24.19 -3.59 7.69
N ILE A 646 -23.38 -4.24 8.53
CA ILE A 646 -23.81 -4.77 9.82
C ILE A 646 -23.04 -4.07 10.94
N SER A 647 -23.69 -3.18 11.70
CA SER A 647 -23.06 -2.56 12.88
C SER A 647 -23.13 -3.48 14.11
N TYR A 648 -22.03 -3.56 14.85
CA TYR A 648 -21.94 -4.32 16.09
C TYR A 648 -22.21 -3.50 17.37
N ALA A 649 -22.45 -2.18 17.27
CA ALA A 649 -22.60 -1.32 18.46
C ALA A 649 -23.51 -0.08 18.27
N SER A 650 -23.96 0.25 17.07
CA SER A 650 -24.75 1.47 16.83
C SER A 650 -26.24 1.27 17.11
N ALA A 651 -26.67 1.70 18.31
CA ALA A 651 -28.03 1.47 18.83
C ALA A 651 -29.07 2.58 18.54
N SER A 652 -28.73 3.70 17.87
CA SER A 652 -29.72 4.77 17.59
C SER A 652 -30.97 4.25 16.86
N PRO A 653 -32.21 4.64 17.25
CA PRO A 653 -33.43 4.22 16.56
C PRO A 653 -33.51 4.71 15.11
N GLU A 654 -32.83 5.80 14.78
CA GLU A 654 -32.81 6.41 13.43
C GLU A 654 -32.24 5.44 12.39
N LEU A 655 -31.35 4.53 12.80
CA LEU A 655 -30.77 3.47 11.97
C LEU A 655 -31.76 2.33 11.63
N SER A 656 -32.97 2.32 12.21
CA SER A 656 -34.07 1.42 11.80
C SER A 656 -34.88 1.93 10.60
N ASP A 657 -34.66 3.17 10.14
CA ASP A 657 -35.30 3.70 8.93
C ASP A 657 -34.74 2.99 7.68
N ARG A 658 -35.53 2.09 7.09
CA ARG A 658 -35.18 1.36 5.85
C ARG A 658 -35.43 2.14 4.56
N VAL A 659 -36.09 3.29 4.62
CA VAL A 659 -36.17 4.23 3.49
C VAL A 659 -34.85 5.01 3.39
N LYS A 660 -34.30 5.45 4.54
CA LYS A 660 -33.00 6.14 4.59
C LYS A 660 -31.80 5.18 4.52
N TYR A 661 -31.89 4.02 5.15
CA TYR A 661 -30.81 3.03 5.30
C TYR A 661 -31.27 1.62 4.90
N PRO A 662 -31.51 1.35 3.59
CA PRO A 662 -32.10 0.09 3.12
C PRO A 662 -31.23 -1.16 3.36
N TYR A 663 -29.90 -1.02 3.35
CA TYR A 663 -28.95 -2.14 3.52
C TYR A 663 -28.24 -2.14 4.88
N PHE A 664 -28.76 -1.37 5.84
CA PHE A 664 -28.23 -1.36 7.20
C PHE A 664 -28.88 -2.44 8.07
N MET A 665 -28.05 -3.19 8.78
CA MET A 665 -28.40 -4.16 9.79
C MET A 665 -27.53 -3.95 11.04
N ARG A 666 -27.90 -4.56 12.17
CA ARG A 666 -27.07 -4.53 13.38
C ARG A 666 -27.26 -5.72 14.29
N THR A 667 -26.19 -6.13 14.96
CA THR A 667 -26.21 -7.17 16.00
C THR A 667 -26.43 -6.63 17.42
N VAL A 668 -26.57 -5.30 17.58
CA VAL A 668 -27.02 -4.66 18.82
C VAL A 668 -28.51 -4.30 18.77
N THR A 669 -29.21 -4.47 19.88
CA THR A 669 -30.63 -4.09 20.01
C THR A 669 -30.80 -2.57 19.95
N PRO A 670 -31.83 -2.03 19.28
CA PRO A 670 -32.13 -0.59 19.29
C PRO A 670 -32.33 -0.04 20.72
N THR A 671 -32.15 1.27 20.93
CA THR A 671 -32.42 1.87 22.25
C THR A 671 -33.89 1.93 22.64
N ASP A 672 -34.82 1.66 21.72
CA ASP A 672 -36.27 1.74 21.98
C ASP A 672 -36.76 0.78 23.08
N PRO A 673 -36.50 -0.54 23.00
CA PRO A 673 -36.78 -1.47 24.11
C PRO A 673 -36.03 -1.13 25.40
N GLN A 674 -34.81 -0.60 25.32
CA GLN A 674 -34.02 -0.20 26.50
C GLN A 674 -34.65 0.99 27.24
N ALA A 675 -35.11 2.00 26.50
CA ALA A 675 -35.83 3.14 27.06
C ALA A 675 -37.14 2.70 27.74
N LEU A 676 -37.86 1.75 27.13
CA LEU A 676 -39.06 1.14 27.74
C LEU A 676 -38.72 0.38 29.03
N ALA A 677 -37.67 -0.44 29.03
CA ALA A 677 -37.20 -1.13 30.23
C ALA A 677 -36.87 -0.14 31.36
N MET A 678 -36.19 0.97 31.06
CA MET A 678 -35.83 1.99 32.06
C MET A 678 -37.08 2.62 32.69
N ILE A 679 -38.06 3.01 31.88
CA ILE A 679 -39.32 3.58 32.37
C ILE A 679 -40.12 2.55 33.18
N GLN A 680 -40.19 1.29 32.73
CA GLN A 680 -40.87 0.24 33.52
C GLN A 680 -40.18 -0.01 34.87
N VAL A 681 -38.84 0.03 34.95
CA VAL A 681 -38.10 -0.05 36.22
C VAL A 681 -38.48 1.13 37.13
N ILE A 682 -38.49 2.36 36.61
CA ILE A 682 -38.90 3.56 37.37
C ILE A 682 -40.33 3.41 37.92
N LYS A 683 -41.28 2.88 37.12
CA LYS A 683 -42.65 2.60 37.59
C LYS A 683 -42.70 1.50 38.66
N LYS A 684 -41.88 0.44 38.57
CA LYS A 684 -41.80 -0.60 39.60
C LYS A 684 -41.22 -0.07 40.92
N LEU A 685 -40.30 0.90 40.85
CA LEU A 685 -39.80 1.65 42.02
C LEU A 685 -40.82 2.64 42.59
N LYS A 686 -42.00 2.79 41.99
CA LYS A 686 -43.03 3.79 42.35
C LYS A 686 -42.54 5.24 42.33
N ALA A 687 -41.57 5.52 41.44
CA ALA A 687 -41.07 6.87 41.21
C ALA A 687 -41.81 7.54 40.03
N ASP A 688 -41.95 8.87 40.11
CA ASP A 688 -42.61 9.68 39.09
C ASP A 688 -41.84 10.98 38.74
N TYR A 689 -40.72 11.25 39.39
CA TYR A 689 -39.95 12.48 39.21
C TYR A 689 -38.47 12.15 39.00
N ILE A 690 -37.96 12.40 37.79
CA ILE A 690 -36.64 11.92 37.33
C ILE A 690 -35.84 12.99 36.60
N GLN A 691 -34.53 12.78 36.50
CA GLN A 691 -33.60 13.58 35.69
C GLN A 691 -32.89 12.68 34.68
N MET A 692 -32.28 13.27 33.65
CA MET A 692 -31.49 12.55 32.66
C MET A 692 -30.17 13.27 32.37
N VAL A 693 -29.13 12.50 32.11
CA VAL A 693 -27.87 12.95 31.50
C VAL A 693 -27.70 12.14 30.22
N TYR A 694 -27.34 12.77 29.10
CA TYR A 694 -27.30 12.12 27.79
C TYR A 694 -26.13 12.61 26.93
N SER A 695 -25.60 11.76 26.05
CA SER A 695 -24.58 12.17 25.10
C SER A 695 -25.19 12.99 23.95
N THR A 696 -24.44 13.97 23.47
CA THR A 696 -24.87 14.89 22.39
C THR A 696 -24.79 14.29 20.99
N ASP A 697 -24.45 13.01 20.88
CA ASP A 697 -24.44 12.25 19.63
C ASP A 697 -25.81 11.64 19.32
N ALA A 698 -25.96 11.05 18.13
CA ALA A 698 -27.19 10.40 17.68
C ALA A 698 -27.70 9.31 18.65
N TYR A 699 -26.79 8.62 19.37
CA TYR A 699 -27.17 7.63 20.38
C TYR A 699 -27.89 8.27 21.57
N GLY A 700 -27.29 9.29 22.19
CA GLY A 700 -27.87 9.95 23.36
C GLY A 700 -29.09 10.82 23.03
N ILE A 701 -29.11 11.46 21.86
CA ILE A 701 -30.29 12.21 21.36
C ILE A 701 -31.46 11.27 21.08
N GLY A 702 -31.22 10.14 20.40
CA GLY A 702 -32.25 9.11 20.17
C GLY A 702 -32.81 8.56 21.48
N GLY A 703 -31.93 8.23 22.43
CA GLY A 703 -32.31 7.81 23.79
C GLY A 703 -33.15 8.85 24.54
N LEU A 704 -32.75 10.13 24.52
CA LEU A 704 -33.49 11.24 25.13
C LEU A 704 -34.90 11.37 24.54
N ASN A 705 -35.02 11.39 23.22
CA ASN A 705 -36.32 11.53 22.55
C ASN A 705 -37.28 10.41 22.95
N LYS A 706 -36.79 9.16 22.99
CA LYS A 706 -37.60 8.01 23.38
C LYS A 706 -37.96 8.00 24.87
N ILE A 707 -37.01 8.29 25.76
CA ILE A 707 -37.26 8.42 27.21
C ILE A 707 -38.29 9.51 27.47
N LYS A 708 -38.20 10.66 26.79
CA LYS A 708 -39.15 11.78 26.97
C LYS A 708 -40.58 11.38 26.57
N ALA A 709 -40.76 10.67 25.46
CA ALA A 709 -42.07 10.18 25.03
C ALA A 709 -42.63 9.15 26.02
N LEU A 710 -41.86 8.11 26.34
CA LEU A 710 -42.29 7.04 27.24
C LEU A 710 -42.54 7.52 28.68
N ALA A 711 -41.75 8.48 29.18
CA ALA A 711 -41.97 9.08 30.49
C ALA A 711 -43.33 9.79 30.53
N PHE A 712 -43.66 10.59 29.50
CA PHE A 712 -44.96 11.24 29.38
C PHE A 712 -46.11 10.22 29.33
N GLU A 713 -46.02 9.20 28.48
CA GLU A 713 -47.03 8.13 28.33
C GLU A 713 -47.27 7.34 29.64
N ASN A 714 -46.26 7.24 30.51
CA ASN A 714 -46.33 6.47 31.76
C ASN A 714 -46.53 7.35 33.01
N SER A 715 -46.90 8.64 32.85
CA SER A 715 -47.03 9.61 33.94
C SER A 715 -45.77 9.68 34.82
N VAL A 716 -44.63 9.96 34.18
CA VAL A 716 -43.32 10.23 34.80
C VAL A 716 -42.82 11.58 34.28
N CYS A 717 -42.50 12.48 35.21
CA CYS A 717 -41.97 13.81 34.95
C CYS A 717 -40.44 13.78 34.83
N LEU A 718 -39.94 13.92 33.60
CA LEU A 718 -38.54 14.22 33.32
C LEU A 718 -38.32 15.73 33.47
N ILE A 719 -37.88 16.19 34.65
CA ILE A 719 -37.78 17.63 34.94
C ILE A 719 -36.64 18.32 34.18
N GLN A 720 -35.51 17.63 33.97
CA GLN A 720 -34.41 18.13 33.15
C GLN A 720 -33.62 17.00 32.48
N ALA A 721 -33.06 17.33 31.31
CA ALA A 721 -32.10 16.50 30.58
C ALA A 721 -30.82 17.31 30.34
N LEU A 722 -29.66 16.76 30.75
CA LEU A 722 -28.37 17.44 30.74
C LEU A 722 -27.44 16.86 29.65
N PRO A 723 -27.01 17.67 28.67
CA PRO A 723 -26.14 17.20 27.59
C PRO A 723 -24.69 17.04 28.05
N VAL A 724 -24.03 15.99 27.55
CA VAL A 724 -22.59 15.75 27.69
C VAL A 724 -21.95 15.55 26.31
N THR A 725 -20.77 16.13 26.11
CA THR A 725 -19.96 16.08 24.89
C THR A 725 -18.73 15.19 25.12
N GLU A 726 -18.21 14.58 24.04
CA GLU A 726 -16.99 13.75 24.10
C GLU A 726 -15.70 14.56 23.87
N VAL A 727 -15.82 15.80 23.38
CA VAL A 727 -14.72 16.59 22.77
C VAL A 727 -14.29 17.80 23.62
N SER A 728 -14.94 18.07 24.76
CA SER A 728 -14.65 19.27 25.56
C SER A 728 -14.57 18.99 27.06
N GLU A 729 -13.76 19.78 27.75
CA GLU A 729 -13.92 20.11 29.18
C GLU A 729 -15.29 20.79 29.40
N ASN A 730 -16.37 20.00 29.33
CA ASN A 730 -17.63 20.40 29.92
C ASN A 730 -17.32 20.52 31.42
N PRO A 731 -17.48 21.69 32.08
CA PRO A 731 -17.21 21.79 33.50
C PRO A 731 -18.26 20.93 34.21
N PHE A 732 -17.91 19.69 34.53
CA PHE A 732 -18.78 18.68 35.14
C PHE A 732 -19.28 19.12 36.53
N SER A 733 -18.56 20.05 37.18
CA SER A 733 -19.03 20.86 38.31
C SER A 733 -20.40 21.52 38.03
N GLU A 734 -20.65 21.93 36.78
CA GLU A 734 -21.93 22.47 36.34
C GLU A 734 -23.03 21.41 36.21
N ILE A 735 -22.69 20.17 35.84
CA ILE A 735 -23.62 19.03 35.83
C ILE A 735 -24.05 18.71 37.27
N VAL A 736 -23.11 18.57 38.20
CA VAL A 736 -23.41 18.37 39.63
C VAL A 736 -24.27 19.51 40.18
N ARG A 737 -23.92 20.76 39.88
CA ARG A 737 -24.69 21.96 40.25
C ARG A 737 -26.10 21.97 39.65
N LYS A 738 -26.28 21.47 38.41
CA LYS A 738 -27.58 21.37 37.74
C LYS A 738 -28.44 20.25 38.36
N LEU A 739 -27.88 19.06 38.61
CA LEU A 739 -28.58 17.96 39.30
C LEU A 739 -29.08 18.38 40.69
N ARG A 740 -28.23 19.08 41.46
CA ARG A 740 -28.55 19.64 42.78
C ARG A 740 -29.69 20.67 42.81
N ARG A 741 -30.17 21.16 41.67
CA ARG A 741 -31.36 22.05 41.61
C ARG A 741 -32.67 21.32 41.90
N TYR A 742 -32.72 20.00 41.64
CA TYR A 742 -33.92 19.17 41.82
C TYR A 742 -33.60 17.96 42.71
N PRO A 743 -33.25 18.17 43.99
CA PRO A 743 -32.77 17.10 44.88
C PRO A 743 -33.83 16.02 45.21
N THR A 744 -35.11 16.29 44.96
CA THR A 744 -36.19 15.29 45.10
C THR A 744 -36.31 14.37 43.87
N ALA A 745 -35.74 14.74 42.73
CA ALA A 745 -35.60 13.86 41.57
C ALA A 745 -34.33 13.00 41.74
N LYS A 746 -34.36 12.10 42.73
CA LYS A 746 -33.23 11.23 43.10
C LYS A 746 -32.82 10.24 42.00
N LEU A 747 -33.75 9.80 41.15
CA LEU A 747 -33.44 8.91 40.03
C LEU A 747 -32.92 9.69 38.83
N VAL A 748 -31.72 9.32 38.37
CA VAL A 748 -31.03 9.97 37.24
C VAL A 748 -30.70 8.92 36.17
N ILE A 749 -31.30 9.02 34.99
CA ILE A 749 -30.95 8.19 33.83
C ILE A 749 -29.63 8.68 33.24
N VAL A 750 -28.64 7.80 33.03
CA VAL A 750 -27.30 8.15 32.52
C VAL A 750 -27.07 7.53 31.16
N PHE A 751 -27.57 8.19 30.11
CA PHE A 751 -27.60 7.69 28.73
C PHE A 751 -26.36 8.12 27.94
N LEU A 752 -25.20 7.61 28.35
CA LEU A 752 -23.88 7.98 27.81
C LEU A 752 -23.24 6.83 27.02
N GLY A 753 -22.41 7.15 26.02
CA GLY A 753 -21.60 6.15 25.30
C GLY A 753 -20.52 5.52 26.18
N THR A 754 -20.05 4.31 25.81
CA THR A 754 -19.06 3.52 26.58
C THR A 754 -17.77 4.27 26.91
N SER A 755 -17.36 5.23 26.07
CA SER A 755 -16.15 6.05 26.25
C SER A 755 -16.32 7.23 27.21
N ILE A 756 -17.56 7.62 27.50
CA ILE A 756 -17.90 8.81 28.29
C ILE A 756 -18.31 8.40 29.71
N ILE A 757 -18.94 7.23 29.89
CA ILE A 757 -19.53 6.82 31.18
C ILE A 757 -18.50 6.72 32.33
N GLU A 758 -17.33 6.12 32.10
CA GLU A 758 -16.29 5.97 33.12
C GLU A 758 -15.67 7.32 33.56
N PRO A 759 -15.14 8.17 32.65
CA PRO A 759 -14.62 9.48 33.05
C PRO A 759 -15.71 10.40 33.62
N PHE A 760 -16.96 10.31 33.14
CA PHE A 760 -18.08 11.06 33.70
C PHE A 760 -18.34 10.71 35.17
N LEU A 761 -18.42 9.43 35.52
CA LEU A 761 -18.67 9.00 36.90
C LEU A 761 -17.48 9.30 37.82
N ALA A 762 -16.24 9.16 37.32
CA ALA A 762 -15.04 9.55 38.05
C ALA A 762 -15.03 11.06 38.37
N ASP A 763 -15.39 11.91 37.40
CA ASP A 763 -15.44 13.35 37.63
C ASP A 763 -16.59 13.76 38.56
N LEU A 764 -17.81 13.22 38.42
CA LEU A 764 -18.91 13.49 39.37
C LEU A 764 -18.47 13.28 40.83
N GLN A 765 -17.67 12.24 41.09
CA GLN A 765 -17.11 11.97 42.42
C GLN A 765 -16.03 13.00 42.80
N PHE A 766 -15.15 13.39 41.89
CA PHE A 766 -14.14 14.44 42.09
C PHE A 766 -14.76 15.81 42.42
N GLN A 767 -15.91 16.15 41.82
CA GLN A 767 -16.69 17.36 42.14
C GLN A 767 -17.48 17.27 43.47
N GLY A 768 -17.24 16.23 44.28
CA GLY A 768 -17.85 16.06 45.60
C GLY A 768 -19.35 15.74 45.56
N LEU A 769 -19.81 14.97 44.57
CA LEU A 769 -21.11 14.30 44.65
C LEU A 769 -21.06 13.22 45.74
N LYS A 770 -22.09 13.11 46.57
CA LYS A 770 -22.08 12.22 47.74
C LYS A 770 -22.83 10.91 47.51
N LYS A 771 -22.40 9.85 48.22
CA LYS A 771 -23.13 8.59 48.37
C LYS A 771 -24.60 8.83 48.74
N GLY A 772 -25.53 8.27 47.97
CA GLY A 772 -26.97 8.38 48.23
C GLY A 772 -27.64 9.67 47.76
N GLU A 773 -26.88 10.67 47.27
CA GLU A 773 -27.43 11.94 46.80
C GLU A 773 -28.33 11.75 45.57
N PHE A 774 -27.92 10.87 44.65
CA PHE A 774 -28.70 10.40 43.51
C PHE A 774 -28.51 8.88 43.34
N VAL A 775 -29.44 8.25 42.63
CA VAL A 775 -29.38 6.84 42.22
C VAL A 775 -29.48 6.77 40.71
N PHE A 776 -28.48 6.17 40.08
CA PHE A 776 -28.34 6.17 38.63
C PHE A 776 -29.04 4.98 37.96
N ILE A 777 -29.58 5.19 36.77
CA ILE A 777 -30.10 4.13 35.88
C ILE A 777 -29.28 4.13 34.59
N GLY A 778 -28.52 3.07 34.37
CA GLY A 778 -27.51 2.92 33.32
C GLY A 778 -27.93 1.98 32.16
N PRO A 779 -27.66 2.35 30.90
CA PRO A 779 -27.89 1.53 29.70
C PRO A 779 -26.83 0.43 29.51
N HIS A 780 -26.95 -0.32 28.41
CA HIS A 780 -26.02 -1.37 27.98
C HIS A 780 -24.57 -0.90 27.73
N THR A 781 -24.32 0.39 27.59
CA THR A 781 -22.96 0.96 27.52
C THR A 781 -22.28 1.07 28.90
N TRP A 782 -23.04 0.96 30.00
CA TRP A 782 -22.52 0.77 31.36
C TRP A 782 -22.44 -0.73 31.68
N ALA A 783 -23.54 -1.46 31.47
CA ALA A 783 -23.64 -2.91 31.68
C ALA A 783 -22.99 -3.39 33.01
N LYS A 784 -21.99 -4.26 32.91
CA LYS A 784 -21.25 -4.84 34.03
C LYS A 784 -19.76 -4.41 34.02
N ASN A 785 -19.46 -3.21 33.53
CA ASN A 785 -18.07 -2.73 33.45
C ASN A 785 -17.40 -2.77 34.85
N GLN A 786 -16.36 -3.59 34.99
CA GLN A 786 -15.66 -3.82 36.26
C GLN A 786 -14.86 -2.60 36.71
N ASN A 787 -14.34 -1.78 35.78
CA ASN A 787 -13.61 -0.56 36.12
C ASN A 787 -14.48 0.38 36.98
N ILE A 788 -15.77 0.50 36.63
CA ILE A 788 -16.72 1.38 37.32
C ILE A 788 -16.92 0.93 38.78
N VAL A 789 -17.14 -0.36 39.05
CA VAL A 789 -17.31 -0.83 40.45
C VAL A 789 -16.01 -0.85 41.25
N ASN A 790 -14.86 -0.87 40.56
CA ASN A 790 -13.53 -0.79 41.16
C ASN A 790 -13.05 0.66 41.39
N MET A 791 -13.82 1.68 41.01
CA MET A 791 -13.48 3.08 41.29
C MET A 791 -13.43 3.35 42.79
N LYS A 792 -12.30 3.91 43.25
CA LYS A 792 -12.10 4.28 44.67
C LYS A 792 -12.72 5.64 44.98
N GLY A 793 -13.26 5.79 46.19
CA GLY A 793 -13.75 7.06 46.72
C GLY A 793 -15.16 6.94 47.32
N GLU A 794 -15.98 7.96 47.11
CA GLU A 794 -17.26 8.17 47.79
C GLU A 794 -18.39 7.21 47.35
N GLN A 795 -18.12 6.21 46.52
CA GLN A 795 -19.08 5.16 46.10
C GLN A 795 -20.41 5.72 45.55
N ILE A 796 -20.38 6.80 44.77
CA ILE A 796 -21.59 7.48 44.26
C ILE A 796 -22.50 6.57 43.40
N ILE A 797 -21.95 5.47 42.90
CA ILE A 797 -22.64 4.46 42.07
C ILE A 797 -23.36 3.37 42.89
N PHE A 798 -23.20 3.32 44.21
CA PHE A 798 -23.88 2.32 45.04
C PHE A 798 -25.40 2.49 44.95
N GLY A 799 -26.10 1.40 44.63
CA GLY A 799 -27.53 1.37 44.41
C GLY A 799 -27.95 1.69 42.97
N ALA A 800 -27.01 2.05 42.08
CA ALA A 800 -27.31 2.20 40.66
C ALA A 800 -27.91 0.90 40.08
N ILE A 801 -28.79 1.05 39.09
CA ILE A 801 -29.39 -0.04 38.33
C ILE A 801 -28.85 0.03 36.91
N THR A 802 -28.25 -1.05 36.41
CA THR A 802 -27.68 -1.10 35.05
C THR A 802 -28.30 -2.22 34.23
N MET A 803 -28.27 -2.07 32.91
CA MET A 803 -28.73 -3.10 31.96
C MET A 803 -27.54 -3.63 31.19
N ALA A 804 -27.43 -4.95 31.03
CA ALA A 804 -26.49 -5.59 30.11
C ALA A 804 -27.26 -6.41 29.08
N LEU A 805 -26.73 -6.56 27.87
CA LEU A 805 -27.32 -7.45 26.87
C LEU A 805 -27.25 -8.91 27.35
N GLU A 806 -28.29 -9.68 27.03
CA GLU A 806 -28.37 -11.11 27.33
C GLU A 806 -27.52 -11.93 26.33
N ILE A 807 -26.21 -11.89 26.54
CA ILE A 807 -25.19 -12.62 25.76
C ILE A 807 -24.16 -13.29 26.69
N ALA A 808 -23.61 -14.41 26.27
CA ALA A 808 -22.55 -15.13 26.96
C ALA A 808 -21.16 -14.80 26.38
N GLN A 809 -20.12 -15.10 27.15
CA GLN A 809 -18.73 -15.08 26.68
C GLN A 809 -18.49 -16.28 25.74
N ILE A 810 -17.76 -16.08 24.66
CA ILE A 810 -17.39 -17.14 23.70
C ILE A 810 -15.97 -17.61 24.04
N SER A 811 -15.82 -18.78 24.65
CA SER A 811 -14.53 -19.28 25.17
C SER A 811 -13.41 -19.28 24.13
N THR A 812 -13.69 -19.81 22.93
CA THR A 812 -12.70 -19.88 21.84
C THR A 812 -12.25 -18.50 21.34
N LEU A 813 -13.13 -17.48 21.42
CA LEU A 813 -12.79 -16.10 21.08
C LEU A 813 -11.95 -15.45 22.19
N VAL A 814 -12.27 -15.73 23.47
CA VAL A 814 -11.46 -15.30 24.62
C VAL A 814 -10.04 -15.88 24.53
N GLU A 815 -9.91 -17.16 24.21
CA GLU A 815 -8.61 -17.84 24.01
C GLU A 815 -7.82 -17.27 22.83
N ALA A 816 -8.48 -16.98 21.70
CA ALA A 816 -7.85 -16.32 20.56
C ALA A 816 -7.32 -14.92 20.93
N ILE A 817 -8.07 -14.13 21.71
CA ILE A 817 -7.64 -12.79 22.14
C ILE A 817 -6.54 -12.89 23.23
N LYS A 818 -6.56 -13.90 24.10
CA LYS A 818 -5.43 -14.17 25.02
C LYS A 818 -4.14 -14.53 24.29
N THR A 819 -4.21 -15.11 23.09
CA THR A 819 -3.04 -15.61 22.34
C THR A 819 -2.44 -14.60 21.35
N ILE A 820 -2.91 -13.35 21.31
CA ILE A 820 -2.33 -12.27 20.49
C ILE A 820 -0.87 -12.02 20.88
N THR A 821 0.03 -12.14 19.90
CA THR A 821 1.45 -11.79 19.95
C THR A 821 1.73 -10.46 19.22
N PRO A 822 2.88 -9.80 19.45
CA PRO A 822 3.28 -8.68 18.61
C PRO A 822 3.40 -9.10 17.15
N GLN A 823 2.88 -8.27 16.26
CA GLN A 823 2.94 -8.46 14.82
C GLN A 823 3.68 -7.30 14.17
N PRO A 824 4.47 -7.54 13.10
CA PRO A 824 5.01 -6.49 12.25
C PRO A 824 3.92 -5.56 11.72
N PHE A 825 4.29 -4.30 11.46
CA PHE A 825 3.35 -3.23 11.07
C PHE A 825 2.48 -3.60 9.87
N TYR A 826 3.03 -4.31 8.87
CA TYR A 826 2.30 -4.70 7.66
C TYR A 826 1.22 -5.77 7.87
N GLN A 827 1.31 -6.57 8.95
CA GLN A 827 0.32 -7.61 9.27
C GLN A 827 -0.86 -7.02 10.05
N ASN A 828 -0.55 -6.26 11.11
CA ASN A 828 -1.52 -5.47 11.83
C ASN A 828 -0.82 -4.22 12.40
N PRO A 829 -1.07 -3.02 11.85
CA PRO A 829 -0.34 -1.80 12.20
C PRO A 829 -0.61 -1.31 13.63
N TRP A 830 -1.57 -1.91 14.33
CA TRP A 830 -1.97 -1.52 15.68
C TRP A 830 -1.59 -2.56 16.76
N ALA A 831 -1.11 -3.75 16.36
CA ALA A 831 -0.83 -4.88 17.27
C ALA A 831 0.24 -4.56 18.32
N THR A 832 1.43 -4.15 17.85
CA THR A 832 2.56 -3.82 18.73
C THR A 832 2.18 -2.68 19.68
N MET A 833 1.56 -1.61 19.17
CA MET A 833 1.11 -0.47 19.97
C MET A 833 0.08 -0.86 21.04
N TYR A 834 -0.91 -1.69 20.70
CA TYR A 834 -1.89 -2.22 21.65
C TYR A 834 -1.23 -3.02 22.79
N LEU A 835 -0.33 -3.94 22.45
CA LEU A 835 0.35 -4.77 23.45
C LEU A 835 1.30 -3.96 24.34
N GLN A 836 2.06 -3.01 23.78
CA GLN A 836 2.94 -2.13 24.56
C GLN A 836 2.14 -1.30 25.57
N ASN A 837 0.99 -0.76 25.18
CA ASN A 837 0.11 0.00 26.06
C ASN A 837 -0.56 -0.89 27.12
N ASN A 838 -0.91 -2.14 26.77
CA ASN A 838 -1.55 -3.07 27.71
C ASN A 838 -0.55 -3.63 28.74
N PHE A 839 0.69 -3.91 28.34
CA PHE A 839 1.74 -4.43 29.22
C PHE A 839 2.59 -3.34 29.89
N ASN A 840 2.45 -2.07 29.48
CA ASN A 840 3.23 -0.93 29.98
C ASN A 840 4.76 -1.17 29.84
N CYS A 841 5.17 -1.68 28.67
CA CYS A 841 6.56 -1.98 28.29
C CYS A 841 6.77 -1.80 26.76
N TYR A 842 8.02 -1.77 26.28
CA TYR A 842 8.35 -1.74 24.84
C TYR A 842 8.98 -3.03 24.34
N PHE A 843 8.72 -3.42 23.09
CA PHE A 843 9.43 -4.53 22.46
C PHE A 843 10.78 -4.07 21.89
N GLY A 844 11.80 -4.93 21.91
CA GLY A 844 13.17 -4.55 21.50
C GLY A 844 13.27 -4.05 20.05
N PHE A 845 12.49 -4.67 19.15
CA PHE A 845 12.37 -4.29 17.74
C PHE A 845 11.53 -3.03 17.49
N SER A 846 10.72 -2.59 18.47
CA SER A 846 9.79 -1.47 18.31
C SER A 846 10.53 -0.14 18.13
N PHE A 847 9.94 0.77 17.35
CA PHE A 847 10.39 2.16 17.25
C PHE A 847 9.86 3.01 18.41
N ASP A 848 8.71 2.65 18.96
CA ASP A 848 8.11 3.35 20.10
C ASP A 848 8.59 2.70 21.40
N LYS A 849 9.56 3.37 22.04
CA LYS A 849 10.17 2.99 23.33
C LYS A 849 9.86 4.00 24.43
N THR A 850 8.68 4.61 24.37
CA THR A 850 8.15 5.53 25.40
C THR A 850 7.79 4.83 26.71
N GLN A 851 7.35 3.57 26.64
CA GLN A 851 6.94 2.78 27.80
C GLN A 851 8.12 2.43 28.74
N PRO A 852 7.90 2.23 30.04
CA PRO A 852 8.98 1.98 31.00
C PRO A 852 9.47 0.53 30.96
N GLY A 853 10.60 0.31 30.27
CA GLY A 853 11.32 -0.96 30.27
C GLY A 853 10.92 -1.93 29.15
N GLN A 854 11.80 -2.89 28.87
CA GLN A 854 11.64 -3.83 27.77
C GLN A 854 10.69 -4.98 28.16
N CYS A 855 9.77 -5.34 27.27
CA CYS A 855 8.86 -6.47 27.45
C CYS A 855 9.66 -7.78 27.56
N PRO A 856 9.34 -8.66 28.53
CA PRO A 856 10.23 -9.75 28.94
C PRO A 856 10.37 -10.90 27.93
N ASN A 857 9.49 -11.00 26.92
CA ASN A 857 9.58 -11.85 25.71
C ASN A 857 8.40 -11.50 24.78
N ASP A 858 8.40 -11.98 23.52
CA ASP A 858 7.29 -11.85 22.54
C ASP A 858 6.06 -12.73 22.86
N LYS A 859 5.79 -12.93 24.15
CA LYS A 859 4.75 -13.84 24.65
C LYS A 859 3.34 -13.25 24.49
N PRO A 860 2.32 -14.11 24.37
CA PRO A 860 0.91 -13.71 24.27
C PRO A 860 0.41 -12.93 25.50
N LEU A 861 -0.76 -12.30 25.34
CA LEU A 861 -1.54 -11.61 26.37
C LEU A 861 -1.84 -12.48 27.61
N ASN A 862 -0.91 -12.49 28.56
CA ASN A 862 -1.06 -13.19 29.83
C ASN A 862 -2.04 -12.47 30.78
N VAL A 863 -3.33 -12.61 30.48
CA VAL A 863 -4.45 -12.05 31.25
C VAL A 863 -5.38 -13.19 31.62
N ASP A 864 -5.07 -13.89 32.72
CA ASP A 864 -5.87 -15.02 33.23
C ASP A 864 -7.36 -14.65 33.39
N THR A 865 -7.63 -13.41 33.78
CA THR A 865 -8.96 -12.85 34.08
C THR A 865 -9.65 -12.15 32.90
N LEU A 866 -9.18 -12.30 31.65
CA LEU A 866 -9.79 -11.61 30.50
C LEU A 866 -11.26 -12.02 30.30
N ALA A 867 -12.17 -11.06 30.50
CA ALA A 867 -13.56 -11.12 30.06
C ALA A 867 -13.79 -10.04 29.00
N LEU A 868 -14.40 -10.40 27.88
CA LEU A 868 -14.66 -9.48 26.77
C LEU A 868 -15.89 -8.63 27.05
N ASP A 869 -15.84 -7.36 26.63
CA ASP A 869 -17.03 -6.52 26.54
C ASP A 869 -17.99 -7.06 25.45
N TYR A 870 -19.23 -6.56 25.41
CA TYR A 870 -20.21 -6.99 24.43
C TYR A 870 -19.79 -6.65 22.98
N GLN A 871 -19.02 -5.57 22.76
CA GLN A 871 -18.67 -5.08 21.42
C GLN A 871 -17.83 -6.09 20.61
N PRO A 872 -16.72 -6.68 21.13
CA PRO A 872 -16.02 -7.82 20.52
C PRO A 872 -16.95 -8.98 20.13
N ILE A 873 -17.82 -9.41 21.04
CA ILE A 873 -18.73 -10.56 20.84
C ILE A 873 -19.74 -10.28 19.72
N LEU A 874 -20.35 -9.09 19.72
CA LEU A 874 -21.28 -8.68 18.67
C LEU A 874 -20.60 -8.46 17.30
N ALA A 875 -19.31 -8.10 17.27
CA ALA A 875 -18.54 -7.98 16.04
C ALA A 875 -18.18 -9.33 15.43
N TYR A 876 -17.83 -10.31 16.26
CA TYR A 876 -17.70 -11.72 15.85
C TYR A 876 -19.01 -12.25 15.24
N ILE A 877 -20.13 -12.04 15.93
CA ILE A 877 -21.47 -12.46 15.46
C ILE A 877 -21.84 -11.75 14.14
N ALA A 878 -21.63 -10.43 14.04
CA ALA A 878 -21.94 -9.68 12.82
C ALA A 878 -21.14 -10.20 11.61
N THR A 879 -19.86 -10.48 11.81
CA THR A 879 -18.98 -11.03 10.77
C THR A 879 -19.43 -12.44 10.35
N LYS A 880 -19.78 -13.29 11.31
CA LYS A 880 -20.29 -14.64 11.01
C LYS A 880 -21.63 -14.60 10.26
N ALA A 881 -22.54 -13.69 10.64
CA ALA A 881 -23.80 -13.47 9.94
C ALA A 881 -23.61 -13.00 8.50
N LEU A 882 -22.69 -12.06 8.26
CA LEU A 882 -22.33 -11.63 6.91
C LEU A 882 -21.80 -12.79 6.07
N ILE A 883 -20.87 -13.59 6.59
CA ILE A 883 -20.26 -14.70 5.83
C ILE A 883 -21.28 -15.81 5.53
N GLN A 884 -22.12 -16.17 6.50
CA GLN A 884 -23.16 -17.18 6.31
C GLN A 884 -24.24 -16.71 5.32
N GLY A 885 -24.75 -15.48 5.48
CA GLY A 885 -25.72 -14.88 4.57
C GLY A 885 -25.16 -14.70 3.15
N ALA A 886 -23.92 -14.24 3.02
CA ALA A 886 -23.23 -14.14 1.74
C ALA A 886 -23.00 -15.52 1.09
N THR A 887 -22.70 -16.57 1.87
CA THR A 887 -22.57 -17.94 1.35
C THR A 887 -23.89 -18.47 0.80
N ALA A 888 -25.00 -18.25 1.51
CA ALA A 888 -26.33 -18.61 1.03
C ALA A 888 -26.74 -17.81 -0.22
N HIS A 889 -26.52 -16.49 -0.21
CA HIS A 889 -26.82 -15.61 -1.33
C HIS A 889 -25.97 -15.91 -2.58
N HIS A 890 -24.67 -16.17 -2.42
CA HIS A 890 -23.78 -16.61 -3.48
C HIS A 890 -24.24 -17.94 -4.10
N LYS A 891 -24.65 -18.90 -3.27
CA LYS A 891 -25.20 -20.17 -3.74
C LYS A 891 -26.50 -19.99 -4.53
N ALA A 892 -27.34 -19.02 -4.15
CA ALA A 892 -28.60 -18.71 -4.84
C ALA A 892 -28.41 -17.94 -6.16
N GLU A 893 -27.54 -16.92 -6.18
CA GLU A 893 -27.35 -16.02 -7.33
C GLU A 893 -26.30 -16.53 -8.33
N CYS A 894 -25.21 -17.12 -7.85
CA CYS A 894 -24.07 -17.52 -8.67
C CYS A 894 -24.00 -19.04 -8.88
N GLY A 895 -24.56 -19.83 -7.98
CA GLY A 895 -24.51 -21.29 -7.99
C GLY A 895 -23.30 -21.88 -7.26
N ALA A 896 -23.51 -23.03 -6.62
CA ALA A 896 -22.59 -23.65 -5.65
C ALA A 896 -21.20 -24.09 -6.16
N ALA A 897 -20.93 -23.96 -7.46
CA ALA A 897 -19.65 -24.34 -8.08
C ALA A 897 -18.82 -23.12 -8.52
N VAL A 898 -19.37 -21.90 -8.45
CA VAL A 898 -18.74 -20.70 -9.04
C VAL A 898 -17.79 -20.05 -8.04
N LYS A 899 -16.48 -20.24 -8.22
CA LYS A 899 -15.43 -19.60 -7.41
C LYS A 899 -15.15 -18.15 -7.81
N ARG A 900 -16.19 -17.31 -7.78
CA ARG A 900 -16.14 -15.84 -7.86
C ARG A 900 -17.47 -15.24 -7.42
N LEU A 901 -17.50 -13.96 -7.05
CA LEU A 901 -18.74 -13.19 -7.06
C LEU A 901 -19.21 -13.02 -8.50
N CYS A 902 -20.51 -13.19 -8.73
CA CYS A 902 -21.17 -12.95 -10.00
C CYS A 902 -21.89 -11.60 -9.97
N GLN A 903 -22.21 -11.03 -11.14
CA GLN A 903 -22.89 -9.74 -11.20
C GLN A 903 -24.25 -9.74 -10.48
N SER A 904 -25.00 -10.85 -10.55
CA SER A 904 -26.30 -11.00 -9.85
C SER A 904 -26.19 -10.86 -8.33
N PHE A 905 -25.08 -11.32 -7.72
CA PHE A 905 -24.80 -11.13 -6.29
C PHE A 905 -24.60 -9.65 -5.93
N LEU A 906 -23.91 -8.89 -6.79
CA LEU A 906 -23.65 -7.46 -6.59
C LEU A 906 -24.90 -6.61 -6.87
N ASP A 907 -25.71 -7.02 -7.85
CA ASP A 907 -26.91 -6.30 -8.26
C ASP A 907 -28.09 -6.51 -7.30
N ASN A 908 -28.09 -7.56 -6.46
CA ASN A 908 -29.18 -7.94 -5.54
C ASN A 908 -28.83 -7.88 -4.02
N PRO A 909 -28.37 -6.74 -3.47
CA PRO A 909 -28.14 -6.57 -2.03
C PRO A 909 -29.41 -6.75 -1.19
N GLU A 910 -30.61 -6.52 -1.75
CA GLU A 910 -31.88 -6.82 -1.09
C GLU A 910 -32.03 -8.33 -0.81
N GLY A 911 -31.55 -9.18 -1.72
CA GLY A 911 -31.44 -10.62 -1.53
C GLY A 911 -30.39 -11.00 -0.47
N LEU A 912 -29.24 -10.32 -0.45
CA LEU A 912 -28.20 -10.53 0.57
C LEU A 912 -28.71 -10.21 1.98
N VAL A 913 -29.42 -9.09 2.16
CA VAL A 913 -30.03 -8.71 3.45
C VAL A 913 -30.96 -9.81 3.97
N LYS A 914 -31.81 -10.39 3.12
CA LYS A 914 -32.72 -11.48 3.52
C LYS A 914 -31.96 -12.73 3.99
N HIS A 915 -30.95 -13.17 3.25
CA HIS A 915 -30.14 -14.33 3.63
C HIS A 915 -29.40 -14.09 4.96
N ILE A 916 -28.98 -12.86 5.26
CA ILE A 916 -28.39 -12.50 6.57
C ILE A 916 -29.48 -12.52 7.66
N GLN A 917 -30.69 -12.02 7.39
CA GLN A 917 -31.83 -12.05 8.33
C GLN A 917 -32.30 -13.47 8.69
N GLU A 918 -31.95 -14.49 7.91
CA GLU A 918 -32.29 -15.89 8.16
C GLU A 918 -31.24 -16.65 9.01
N THR A 919 -30.07 -16.04 9.25
CA THR A 919 -28.97 -16.65 10.02
C THR A 919 -29.33 -16.85 11.50
N ARG A 920 -28.78 -17.91 12.13
CA ARG A 920 -29.09 -18.27 13.52
C ARG A 920 -27.84 -18.59 14.33
N PHE A 921 -27.86 -18.21 15.61
CA PHE A 921 -26.69 -18.27 16.49
C PHE A 921 -27.07 -18.68 17.92
N ASP A 922 -26.13 -19.34 18.59
CA ASP A 922 -26.18 -19.61 20.03
C ASP A 922 -25.43 -18.50 20.78
N ILE A 923 -26.18 -17.44 21.14
CA ILE A 923 -25.62 -16.26 21.82
C ILE A 923 -25.46 -16.44 23.34
N GLU A 924 -26.05 -17.50 23.92
CA GLU A 924 -25.98 -17.81 25.35
C GLU A 924 -25.07 -19.00 25.68
N GLN A 925 -24.49 -19.66 24.68
CA GLN A 925 -23.65 -20.85 24.80
C GLN A 925 -24.39 -22.02 25.50
N ASN A 926 -25.66 -22.22 25.13
CA ASN A 926 -26.56 -23.22 25.70
C ASN A 926 -27.07 -24.25 24.67
N GLY A 927 -26.58 -24.20 23.43
CA GLY A 927 -26.96 -25.07 22.31
C GLY A 927 -28.18 -24.60 21.50
N ILE A 928 -28.84 -23.48 21.88
CA ILE A 928 -30.08 -23.01 21.23
C ILE A 928 -29.76 -21.98 20.16
N LEU A 929 -29.98 -22.33 18.89
CA LEU A 929 -29.84 -21.42 17.75
C LEU A 929 -31.08 -20.53 17.58
N ILE A 930 -30.96 -19.26 17.95
CA ILE A 930 -32.01 -18.24 17.75
C ILE A 930 -31.73 -17.39 16.50
N ASN A 931 -32.78 -16.84 15.88
CA ASN A 931 -32.58 -15.75 14.92
C ASN A 931 -32.23 -14.47 15.69
N ILE A 932 -31.15 -13.80 15.30
CA ILE A 932 -30.77 -12.52 15.89
C ILE A 932 -31.55 -11.37 15.27
N PHE A 933 -31.83 -11.40 13.98
CA PHE A 933 -32.39 -10.25 13.26
C PHE A 933 -33.90 -10.33 13.11
N ASN A 934 -34.59 -9.23 13.39
CA ASN A 934 -36.00 -9.08 12.99
C ASN A 934 -36.13 -8.79 11.49
N SER A 935 -37.36 -8.64 11.00
CA SER A 935 -37.66 -8.25 9.60
C SER A 935 -37.07 -6.89 9.18
N ASN A 936 -36.73 -6.03 10.13
CA ASN A 936 -36.04 -4.76 9.89
C ASN A 936 -34.51 -4.90 9.96
N GLY A 937 -33.95 -6.08 10.21
CA GLY A 937 -32.49 -6.25 10.36
C GLY A 937 -31.91 -5.64 11.65
N ASP A 938 -32.75 -5.35 12.64
CA ASP A 938 -32.33 -4.98 13.99
C ASP A 938 -32.20 -6.23 14.87
N ALA A 939 -31.24 -6.25 15.80
CA ALA A 939 -31.06 -7.39 16.69
C ALA A 939 -32.18 -7.52 17.73
N GLN A 940 -32.51 -8.76 18.08
CA GLN A 940 -33.53 -9.14 19.05
C GLN A 940 -32.95 -9.69 20.35
N ILE A 941 -31.96 -9.01 20.93
CA ILE A 941 -31.31 -9.42 22.20
C ILE A 941 -31.95 -8.68 23.38
N GLY A 942 -32.38 -9.44 24.40
CA GLY A 942 -32.96 -8.90 25.65
C GLY A 942 -31.92 -8.28 26.59
N TYR A 943 -32.38 -7.80 27.75
CA TYR A 943 -31.50 -7.23 28.78
C TYR A 943 -31.60 -7.96 30.12
N ARG A 944 -30.45 -8.20 30.75
CA ARG A 944 -30.35 -8.55 32.17
C ARG A 944 -30.14 -7.28 32.99
N ILE A 945 -30.83 -7.17 34.11
CA ILE A 945 -30.86 -5.99 34.97
C ILE A 945 -30.03 -6.28 36.24
N TYR A 946 -29.10 -5.39 36.52
CA TYR A 946 -28.17 -5.47 37.65
C TYR A 946 -28.36 -4.30 38.60
N ASN A 947 -28.11 -4.54 39.88
CA ASN A 947 -28.02 -3.51 40.91
C ASN A 947 -26.61 -3.54 41.51
N ILE A 948 -25.99 -2.38 41.69
CA ILE A 948 -24.64 -2.27 42.25
C ILE A 948 -24.73 -2.31 43.79
N GLN A 949 -24.15 -3.34 44.40
CA GLN A 949 -24.27 -3.65 45.83
C GLN A 949 -22.90 -3.79 46.51
N PRO A 950 -22.76 -3.50 47.81
CA PRO A 950 -21.53 -3.74 48.55
C PRO A 950 -21.29 -5.22 48.81
N GLU A 951 -20.04 -5.68 48.72
CA GLU A 951 -19.70 -7.07 49.05
C GLU A 951 -19.98 -7.38 50.54
N ILE A 952 -20.37 -8.63 50.81
CA ILE A 952 -20.69 -9.10 52.16
C ILE A 952 -19.45 -9.05 53.07
N GLN A 953 -18.28 -9.45 52.54
CA GLN A 953 -17.03 -9.52 53.30
C GLN A 953 -16.34 -8.15 53.41
N ASN A 954 -16.39 -7.34 52.36
CA ASN A 954 -15.82 -5.99 52.36
C ASN A 954 -16.81 -4.96 51.81
N LYS A 955 -17.49 -4.23 52.70
CA LYS A 955 -18.48 -3.20 52.32
C LYS A 955 -17.87 -1.98 51.58
N GLN A 956 -16.55 -1.90 51.45
CA GLN A 956 -15.89 -0.90 50.58
C GLN A 956 -15.84 -1.33 49.11
N ASN A 957 -15.91 -2.63 48.82
CA ASN A 957 -15.97 -3.15 47.46
C ASN A 957 -17.42 -3.17 46.96
N LEU A 958 -17.63 -2.91 45.67
CA LEU A 958 -18.93 -2.97 45.01
C LEU A 958 -18.94 -4.08 43.95
N PHE A 959 -20.08 -4.72 43.73
CA PHE A 959 -20.27 -5.73 42.69
C PHE A 959 -21.66 -5.62 42.02
N TYR A 960 -21.80 -6.19 40.83
CA TYR A 960 -23.08 -6.25 40.10
C TYR A 960 -23.90 -7.48 40.51
N LYS A 961 -25.06 -7.27 41.14
CA LYS A 961 -26.03 -8.32 41.46
C LYS A 961 -27.14 -8.38 40.41
N GLU A 962 -27.41 -9.53 39.80
CA GLU A 962 -28.59 -9.71 38.92
C GLU A 962 -29.88 -9.63 39.77
N VAL A 963 -30.82 -8.80 39.34
CA VAL A 963 -32.08 -8.48 40.05
C VAL A 963 -33.31 -8.50 39.14
N GLY A 964 -33.16 -8.79 37.85
CA GLY A 964 -34.28 -8.82 36.91
C GLY A 964 -33.86 -9.04 35.46
N ARG A 965 -34.84 -9.18 34.57
CA ARG A 965 -34.66 -9.29 33.12
C ARG A 965 -35.76 -8.56 32.37
N PHE A 966 -35.44 -8.15 31.14
CA PHE A 966 -36.34 -7.55 30.19
C PHE A 966 -36.15 -8.22 28.82
N PRO A 967 -36.94 -9.29 28.53
CA PRO A 967 -37.03 -9.85 27.19
C PRO A 967 -37.73 -8.86 26.24
N LEU A 968 -37.59 -9.08 24.93
CA LEU A 968 -38.15 -8.18 23.93
C LEU A 968 -39.64 -8.41 23.63
N ASP A 969 -40.30 -9.29 24.38
CA ASP A 969 -41.77 -9.30 24.49
C ASP A 969 -42.32 -8.12 25.32
N GLY A 970 -41.43 -7.35 25.96
CA GLY A 970 -41.76 -6.16 26.76
C GLY A 970 -42.06 -6.45 28.23
N THR A 971 -41.86 -7.69 28.69
CA THR A 971 -42.20 -8.11 30.06
C THR A 971 -41.07 -7.86 31.06
N LEU A 972 -41.17 -6.78 31.84
CA LEU A 972 -40.23 -6.54 32.93
C LEU A 972 -40.43 -7.54 34.10
N THR A 973 -39.41 -8.37 34.32
CA THR A 973 -39.22 -9.12 35.57
C THR A 973 -38.21 -8.37 36.44
N LEU A 974 -38.61 -7.98 37.65
CA LEU A 974 -37.75 -7.24 38.59
C LEU A 974 -38.05 -7.65 40.03
N GLU A 975 -37.03 -8.14 40.71
CA GLU A 975 -37.06 -8.60 42.10
C GLU A 975 -36.75 -7.41 43.02
N VAL A 976 -37.78 -6.61 43.29
CA VAL A 976 -37.68 -5.33 44.03
C VAL A 976 -37.12 -5.54 45.45
N ASP A 977 -37.39 -6.69 46.06
CA ASP A 977 -36.87 -7.15 47.35
C ASP A 977 -35.35 -7.40 47.37
N LYS A 978 -34.74 -7.65 46.19
CA LYS A 978 -33.28 -7.83 46.05
C LYS A 978 -32.53 -6.52 45.82
N LEU A 979 -33.22 -5.39 45.65
CA LEU A 979 -32.59 -4.09 45.42
C LEU A 979 -32.04 -3.50 46.72
N VAL A 980 -30.82 -2.98 46.68
CA VAL A 980 -30.16 -2.35 47.82
C VAL A 980 -29.69 -0.96 47.41
N PHE A 981 -30.12 0.06 48.15
CA PHE A 981 -29.73 1.46 47.92
C PHE A 981 -29.12 2.09 49.19
N PRO A 982 -28.38 3.22 49.07
CA PRO A 982 -27.65 3.81 50.19
C PRO A 982 -28.50 4.23 51.40
N GLU A 983 -29.74 4.66 51.17
CA GLU A 983 -30.63 5.23 52.20
C GLU A 983 -31.90 4.38 52.43
N GLY A 984 -31.89 3.10 52.02
CA GLY A 984 -33.07 2.24 52.07
C GLY A 984 -33.94 2.38 50.82
N ASN A 985 -35.22 2.72 50.95
CA ASN A 985 -36.11 2.87 49.79
C ASN A 985 -35.90 4.22 49.07
N VAL A 986 -35.69 4.19 47.75
CA VAL A 986 -35.54 5.41 46.94
C VAL A 986 -36.89 6.07 46.70
N THR A 987 -37.14 7.18 47.40
CA THR A 987 -38.26 8.08 47.11
C THR A 987 -37.85 9.14 46.09
N SER A 988 -38.33 9.03 44.86
CA SER A 988 -38.12 9.98 43.77
C SER A 988 -39.47 10.46 43.24
N VAL A 989 -40.12 11.29 44.06
CA VAL A 989 -41.52 11.73 43.89
C VAL A 989 -41.57 13.25 43.78
N CYS A 990 -42.49 13.75 42.95
CA CYS A 990 -42.65 15.18 42.72
C CYS A 990 -43.02 15.95 44.01
N PRO A 991 -42.34 17.07 44.35
CA PRO A 991 -42.57 17.77 45.62
C PRO A 991 -43.86 18.59 45.65
N ASP A 992 -44.29 19.15 44.51
CA ASP A 992 -45.56 19.86 44.35
C ASP A 992 -46.05 19.88 42.89
N GLU A 993 -47.34 20.16 42.70
CA GLU A 993 -47.94 20.20 41.36
C GLU A 993 -47.43 21.34 40.46
N ARG A 994 -46.85 22.42 40.99
CA ARG A 994 -46.34 23.53 40.17
C ARG A 994 -45.03 23.14 39.50
N HIS A 995 -44.14 22.48 40.24
CA HIS A 995 -42.92 21.89 39.66
C HIS A 995 -43.26 20.78 38.65
N CYS A 996 -44.27 19.96 38.94
CA CYS A 996 -44.75 18.96 37.98
C CYS A 996 -45.52 19.52 36.77
N ALA A 997 -46.10 20.73 36.87
CA ALA A 997 -46.77 21.38 35.74
C ALA A 997 -45.81 21.63 34.56
N THR A 998 -44.51 21.85 34.83
CA THR A 998 -43.45 21.95 33.82
C THR A 998 -43.28 20.69 32.97
N CYS A 999 -43.73 19.53 33.46
CA CYS A 999 -43.74 18.25 32.74
C CYS A 999 -45.09 17.92 32.09
N LYS A 1000 -46.18 18.62 32.45
CA LYS A 1000 -47.49 18.44 31.80
C LYS A 1000 -47.46 19.23 30.47
N PRO A 1001 -47.87 18.64 29.32
CA PRO A 1001 -48.00 19.41 28.09
C PRO A 1001 -49.03 20.53 28.28
N VAL A 1002 -48.76 21.69 27.66
CA VAL A 1002 -49.66 22.84 27.74
C VAL A 1002 -51.02 22.47 27.13
N SER A 1003 -52.00 22.26 28.00
CA SER A 1003 -53.38 21.95 27.62
C SER A 1003 -54.03 23.20 27.05
N GLY A 1004 -53.78 23.46 25.76
CA GLY A 1004 -54.20 24.70 25.10
C GLY A 1004 -53.77 24.88 23.64
N VAL A 1005 -52.92 24.01 23.08
CA VAL A 1005 -52.65 24.00 21.63
C VAL A 1005 -53.33 22.79 21.00
N THR A 1006 -54.55 23.00 20.51
CA THR A 1006 -55.21 22.05 19.62
C THR A 1006 -54.49 22.07 18.27
N THR A 1007 -53.52 21.19 18.08
CA THR A 1007 -53.08 20.82 16.73
C THR A 1007 -54.20 20.02 16.08
N THR A 1008 -55.19 20.72 15.53
CA THR A 1008 -56.11 20.14 14.55
C THR A 1008 -55.30 19.73 13.33
N ALA A 1009 -54.83 18.50 13.32
CA ALA A 1009 -54.47 17.81 12.09
C ALA A 1009 -55.76 17.64 11.28
N SER A 1010 -56.11 18.68 10.52
CA SER A 1010 -57.15 18.59 9.51
C SER A 1010 -56.77 17.50 8.52
N PRO A 1011 -57.67 16.56 8.16
CA PRO A 1011 -57.42 15.71 7.01
C PRO A 1011 -57.22 16.60 5.79
N PRO A 1012 -56.33 16.23 4.84
CA PRO A 1012 -56.16 16.99 3.61
C PRO A 1012 -57.49 16.96 2.84
N LYS A 1013 -58.24 18.07 2.91
CA LYS A 1013 -59.41 18.27 2.06
C LYS A 1013 -58.92 18.36 0.62
N GLU A 1014 -59.60 17.64 -0.27
CA GLU A 1014 -59.59 17.98 -1.68
C GLU A 1014 -60.00 19.45 -1.84
N VAL A 1015 -59.12 20.26 -2.44
CA VAL A 1015 -59.48 21.59 -2.93
C VAL A 1015 -59.53 21.51 -4.45
N THR A 1016 -60.74 21.23 -4.94
CA THR A 1016 -61.12 21.44 -6.33
C THR A 1016 -60.88 22.89 -6.74
N GLY A 1017 -60.35 23.06 -7.96
CA GLY A 1017 -60.23 24.28 -8.78
C GLY A 1017 -60.42 25.66 -8.13
N GLY A 1018 -59.36 26.47 -8.11
CA GLY A 1018 -59.50 27.90 -7.79
C GLY A 1018 -58.30 28.82 -8.03
N ILE A 1019 -57.04 28.35 -7.93
CA ILE A 1019 -55.86 29.24 -7.98
C ILE A 1019 -54.68 28.64 -8.78
N ILE A 1020 -54.94 28.16 -10.00
CA ILE A 1020 -53.89 27.62 -10.90
C ILE A 1020 -53.52 28.60 -12.04
N ALA A 1021 -54.30 29.67 -12.23
CA ALA A 1021 -54.16 30.58 -13.38
C ALA A 1021 -52.97 31.58 -13.33
N LEU A 1022 -52.27 31.73 -12.21
CA LEU A 1022 -51.20 32.75 -12.04
C LEU A 1022 -49.82 32.17 -11.72
N SER A 1023 -49.74 31.05 -10.99
CA SER A 1023 -48.47 30.39 -10.66
C SER A 1023 -47.89 29.58 -11.84
N VAL A 1024 -48.74 28.99 -12.68
CA VAL A 1024 -48.30 28.28 -13.90
C VAL A 1024 -47.71 29.25 -14.93
N VAL A 1025 -48.26 30.46 -15.04
CA VAL A 1025 -47.75 31.49 -15.97
C VAL A 1025 -46.32 31.92 -15.59
N PHE A 1026 -46.05 32.12 -14.29
CA PHE A 1026 -44.68 32.42 -13.82
C PHE A 1026 -43.71 31.24 -13.96
N GLY A 1027 -44.15 30.01 -13.66
CA GLY A 1027 -43.33 28.81 -13.82
C GLY A 1027 -42.91 28.55 -15.28
N VAL A 1028 -43.85 28.71 -16.23
CA VAL A 1028 -43.58 28.56 -17.66
C VAL A 1028 -42.68 29.68 -18.18
N ALA A 1029 -42.85 30.92 -17.72
CA ALA A 1029 -41.95 32.03 -18.08
C ALA A 1029 -40.50 31.79 -17.61
N ILE A 1030 -40.30 31.30 -16.39
CA ILE A 1030 -38.96 31.00 -15.86
C ILE A 1030 -38.31 29.85 -16.63
N LEU A 1031 -39.06 28.77 -16.92
CA LEU A 1031 -38.55 27.66 -17.73
C LEU A 1031 -38.23 28.09 -19.17
N ALA A 1032 -39.05 28.94 -19.79
CA ALA A 1032 -38.78 29.50 -21.12
C ALA A 1032 -37.49 30.35 -21.14
N VAL A 1033 -37.26 31.18 -20.11
CA VAL A 1033 -36.01 31.96 -19.98
C VAL A 1033 -34.80 31.07 -19.79
N ILE A 1034 -34.88 30.02 -18.96
CA ILE A 1034 -33.80 29.04 -18.79
C ILE A 1034 -33.50 28.31 -20.12
N PHE A 1035 -34.55 27.90 -20.85
CA PHE A 1035 -34.38 27.24 -22.14
C PHE A 1035 -33.77 28.19 -23.19
N LEU A 1036 -34.14 29.48 -23.19
CA LEU A 1036 -33.52 30.50 -24.04
C LEU A 1036 -32.03 30.68 -23.72
N VAL A 1037 -31.67 30.76 -22.43
CA VAL A 1037 -30.27 30.88 -21.98
C VAL A 1037 -29.44 29.67 -22.45
N VAL A 1038 -29.96 28.45 -22.30
CA VAL A 1038 -29.27 27.22 -22.74
C VAL A 1038 -29.16 27.14 -24.26
N ALA A 1039 -30.25 27.40 -25.00
CA ALA A 1039 -30.23 27.42 -26.47
C ALA A 1039 -29.22 28.44 -27.01
N ILE A 1040 -29.14 29.62 -26.38
CA ILE A 1040 -28.18 30.66 -26.74
C ILE A 1040 -26.73 30.27 -26.42
N PHE A 1041 -26.49 29.59 -25.30
CA PHE A 1041 -25.16 29.07 -24.96
C PHE A 1041 -24.72 27.98 -25.95
N CYS A 1042 -25.65 27.11 -26.37
CA CYS A 1042 -25.43 26.11 -27.42
C CYS A 1042 -25.16 26.75 -28.79
N LEU A 1043 -25.91 27.79 -29.18
CA LEU A 1043 -25.71 28.50 -30.46
C LEU A 1043 -24.40 29.30 -30.48
N ARG A 1044 -24.00 29.96 -29.40
CA ARG A 1044 -22.65 30.56 -29.28
C ARG A 1044 -21.55 29.50 -29.42
N LYS A 1045 -21.71 28.34 -28.78
CA LYS A 1045 -20.74 27.22 -28.85
C LYS A 1045 -20.70 26.49 -30.19
N ALA A 1046 -21.77 26.59 -31.00
CA ALA A 1046 -21.80 26.13 -32.38
C ALA A 1046 -21.12 27.14 -33.32
N HIS A 1047 -21.42 28.43 -33.19
CA HIS A 1047 -20.84 29.47 -34.05
C HIS A 1047 -19.32 29.66 -33.86
N THR A 1048 -18.77 29.33 -32.69
CA THR A 1048 -17.30 29.30 -32.46
C THR A 1048 -16.61 28.07 -33.04
N ARG A 1049 -17.33 27.11 -33.65
CA ARG A 1049 -16.74 25.83 -34.11
C ARG A 1049 -16.41 25.78 -35.61
N ASP A 1050 -16.71 26.85 -36.35
CA ASP A 1050 -16.63 26.90 -37.83
C ASP A 1050 -15.73 28.02 -38.38
N LYS A 1051 -14.87 28.65 -37.54
CA LYS A 1051 -13.88 29.65 -37.99
C LYS A 1051 -12.41 29.24 -37.85
N ASP A 1052 -12.07 28.32 -36.94
CA ASP A 1052 -10.67 27.90 -36.72
C ASP A 1052 -10.31 26.60 -37.45
N ARG A 1053 -10.60 26.59 -38.76
CA ARG A 1053 -10.15 25.54 -39.68
C ARG A 1053 -9.47 26.12 -40.92
N ILE A 1054 -8.44 26.93 -40.71
CA ILE A 1054 -7.35 27.28 -41.64
C ILE A 1054 -6.18 27.81 -40.78
N TYR A 1055 -4.93 27.50 -41.18
CA TYR A 1055 -3.67 27.65 -40.41
C TYR A 1055 -3.43 26.63 -39.28
N LEU A 1056 -2.78 25.53 -39.66
CA LEU A 1056 -2.02 24.66 -38.76
C LEU A 1056 -0.54 24.74 -39.15
N ASN A 1057 0.31 25.28 -38.27
CA ASN A 1057 1.74 24.97 -38.23
C ASN A 1057 2.28 25.22 -36.80
N PRO A 1058 3.13 24.35 -36.20
CA PRO A 1058 3.42 24.41 -34.76
C PRO A 1058 4.87 24.83 -34.45
N ILE A 1059 5.06 25.89 -33.64
CA ILE A 1059 6.38 26.30 -33.11
C ILE A 1059 6.22 26.79 -31.64
N GLU A 1060 6.74 25.96 -30.73
CA GLU A 1060 7.69 26.31 -29.65
C GLU A 1060 7.34 27.20 -28.41
N THR A 1061 7.75 26.64 -27.26
CA THR A 1061 8.49 27.20 -26.10
C THR A 1061 8.12 28.53 -25.39
N ASP A 1062 7.75 28.34 -24.11
CA ASP A 1062 8.53 28.77 -22.92
C ASP A 1062 8.52 30.26 -22.46
N LEU A 1063 8.98 30.43 -21.21
CA LEU A 1063 9.54 31.61 -20.55
C LEU A 1063 8.64 32.64 -19.82
N ARG A 1064 8.62 32.45 -18.49
CA ARG A 1064 9.16 33.37 -17.47
C ARG A 1064 8.48 34.75 -17.17
N ARG A 1065 7.92 34.77 -15.94
CA ARG A 1065 8.44 35.52 -14.75
C ARG A 1065 7.99 36.98 -14.51
N ILE A 1066 7.89 37.30 -13.21
CA ILE A 1066 7.82 38.63 -12.53
C ILE A 1066 6.41 39.25 -12.40
N GLY A 1067 6.00 39.56 -11.16
CA GLY A 1067 4.89 40.48 -10.87
C GLY A 1067 4.16 40.22 -9.54
N TYR A 1068 4.56 40.90 -8.45
CA TYR A 1068 3.73 41.02 -7.24
C TYR A 1068 2.56 41.99 -7.48
N THR A 1069 1.36 41.71 -6.94
CA THR A 1069 0.59 42.55 -5.96
C THR A 1069 -0.93 42.32 -6.02
N ASN A 1070 -1.51 42.30 -4.81
CA ASN A 1070 -2.83 42.73 -4.34
C ASN A 1070 -4.11 42.79 -5.22
N GLU A 1071 -5.19 42.54 -4.47
CA GLU A 1071 -6.51 43.20 -4.53
C GLU A 1071 -7.53 42.84 -5.62
N GLN A 1072 -8.46 41.99 -5.16
CA GLN A 1072 -9.86 42.34 -4.88
C GLN A 1072 -10.86 42.65 -6.02
N PHE A 1073 -12.09 42.22 -5.72
CA PHE A 1073 -13.38 42.68 -6.21
C PHE A 1073 -13.88 42.29 -7.61
N ASN A 1074 -14.97 41.49 -7.55
CA ASN A 1074 -16.22 41.60 -8.31
C ASN A 1074 -16.19 41.79 -9.83
N GLY A 1075 -17.06 41.04 -10.49
CA GLY A 1075 -17.53 41.50 -11.80
C GLY A 1075 -18.32 40.51 -12.62
N GLN A 1076 -19.27 39.82 -11.99
CA GLN A 1076 -20.53 39.39 -12.60
C GLN A 1076 -20.77 39.77 -14.09
N ASN A 1077 -21.19 38.76 -14.88
CA ASN A 1077 -22.36 38.86 -15.76
C ASN A 1077 -22.18 39.75 -17.05
N ILE A 1078 -22.88 39.54 -18.18
CA ILE A 1078 -23.93 38.58 -18.51
C ILE A 1078 -24.20 38.50 -20.03
N GLN A 1079 -24.83 37.38 -20.44
CA GLN A 1079 -25.74 37.21 -21.59
C GLN A 1079 -25.23 37.19 -23.05
N GLN A 1080 -25.79 36.18 -23.74
CA GLN A 1080 -26.63 36.20 -24.96
C GLN A 1080 -26.24 37.10 -26.16
N GLY A 1081 -26.48 36.75 -27.43
CA GLY A 1081 -27.31 35.71 -28.10
C GLY A 1081 -27.88 36.33 -29.39
N PRO A 1082 -28.85 35.74 -30.13
CA PRO A 1082 -29.31 34.34 -30.23
C PRO A 1082 -29.33 33.85 -31.72
N SER A 1083 -30.14 32.81 -32.01
CA SER A 1083 -30.84 32.51 -33.30
C SER A 1083 -30.02 31.92 -34.48
N GLU A 1084 -30.50 31.06 -35.40
CA GLU A 1084 -31.64 30.09 -35.54
C GLU A 1084 -31.52 29.37 -36.92
N ALA A 1085 -32.32 28.38 -37.40
CA ALA A 1085 -33.45 27.55 -36.88
C ALA A 1085 -33.58 26.23 -37.69
N GLY A 1086 -34.21 25.20 -37.09
CA GLY A 1086 -34.96 24.12 -37.78
C GLY A 1086 -34.19 22.94 -38.41
N SER A 1087 -34.75 21.73 -38.60
CA SER A 1087 -35.94 21.05 -38.03
C SER A 1087 -36.18 19.74 -38.80
N SER A 1088 -36.33 18.61 -38.07
CA SER A 1088 -37.30 17.52 -38.33
C SER A 1088 -37.01 16.48 -39.46
N HIS A 1089 -37.52 15.23 -39.49
CA HIS A 1089 -38.53 14.51 -38.66
C HIS A 1089 -38.23 12.97 -38.54
N LEU A 1090 -39.16 12.18 -37.97
CA LEU A 1090 -39.00 10.79 -37.43
C LEU A 1090 -39.69 9.66 -38.30
N PRO A 1091 -40.23 8.49 -37.81
CA PRO A 1091 -39.65 7.12 -37.96
C PRO A 1091 -40.69 6.06 -38.48
N PRO A 1092 -40.93 4.83 -37.91
CA PRO A 1092 -40.12 3.59 -37.76
C PRO A 1092 -40.73 2.31 -38.46
N ALA A 1093 -40.04 1.15 -38.44
CA ALA A 1093 -40.58 -0.18 -38.85
C ALA A 1093 -40.00 -1.40 -38.06
N VAL A 1094 -40.48 -2.65 -38.31
CA VAL A 1094 -40.78 -3.65 -37.24
C VAL A 1094 -40.81 -5.17 -37.65
N ILE A 1095 -40.46 -6.11 -36.72
CA ILE A 1095 -40.73 -7.60 -36.62
C ILE A 1095 -40.00 -8.66 -37.52
N GLY A 1096 -39.64 -9.82 -36.92
CA GLY A 1096 -39.36 -11.13 -37.58
C GLY A 1096 -38.93 -12.25 -36.59
N ARG A 1097 -39.22 -13.55 -36.82
CA ARG A 1097 -39.05 -14.68 -35.85
C ARG A 1097 -38.33 -15.95 -36.40
N SER A 1098 -37.82 -16.76 -35.46
CA SER A 1098 -37.76 -18.26 -35.37
C SER A 1098 -36.97 -19.13 -36.38
N HIS A 1099 -36.17 -20.09 -35.86
CA HIS A 1099 -36.50 -21.55 -35.88
C HIS A 1099 -35.56 -22.41 -34.99
N GLU A 1100 -36.04 -23.59 -34.58
CA GLU A 1100 -35.35 -24.69 -33.86
C GLU A 1100 -34.76 -25.74 -34.84
N GLU A 1101 -33.81 -26.59 -34.39
CA GLU A 1101 -33.89 -28.07 -34.42
C GLU A 1101 -32.59 -28.78 -33.87
N THR A 1102 -32.62 -30.12 -33.80
CA THR A 1102 -31.92 -30.98 -32.80
C THR A 1102 -30.91 -32.02 -33.40
N PRO A 1103 -30.14 -32.83 -32.58
CA PRO A 1103 -28.92 -33.56 -33.01
C PRO A 1103 -29.12 -35.07 -33.33
N PRO A 1104 -28.07 -35.89 -33.60
CA PRO A 1104 -27.59 -36.82 -32.54
C PRO A 1104 -26.12 -37.39 -32.58
N ARG A 1105 -25.64 -37.81 -31.38
CA ARG A 1105 -24.79 -38.97 -30.94
C ARG A 1105 -23.74 -39.67 -31.85
N TYR A 1106 -22.64 -40.17 -31.23
CA TYR A 1106 -22.29 -41.61 -31.08
C TYR A 1106 -21.14 -41.89 -30.05
N HIS A 1107 -21.33 -42.86 -29.14
CA HIS A 1107 -20.44 -43.92 -28.55
C HIS A 1107 -18.88 -43.78 -28.46
N ASP A 1108 -18.12 -44.43 -27.54
CA ASP A 1108 -18.36 -45.15 -26.25
C ASP A 1108 -17.01 -45.54 -25.56
N GLY A 1109 -17.04 -45.96 -24.28
CA GLY A 1109 -15.98 -46.76 -23.61
C GLY A 1109 -14.77 -46.00 -23.00
N GLY A 1110 -14.24 -46.35 -21.82
CA GLY A 1110 -14.65 -47.39 -20.86
C GLY A 1110 -13.92 -47.28 -19.50
N ASN A 1111 -14.54 -47.83 -18.44
CA ASN A 1111 -14.04 -47.83 -17.05
C ASN A 1111 -12.98 -48.91 -16.75
N LEU A 1112 -12.25 -48.74 -15.64
CA LEU A 1112 -11.91 -49.74 -14.58
C LEU A 1112 -10.96 -49.04 -13.56
N THR A 1113 -11.45 -48.38 -12.52
CA THR A 1113 -11.80 -48.88 -11.16
C THR A 1113 -10.65 -49.39 -10.27
N GLN A 1114 -10.53 -48.74 -9.09
CA GLN A 1114 -10.26 -49.34 -7.77
C GLN A 1114 -8.81 -49.87 -7.49
N SER A 1115 -8.28 -49.86 -6.26
CA SER A 1115 -8.70 -49.25 -4.98
C SER A 1115 -7.62 -49.44 -3.90
N GLY A 1116 -7.55 -48.54 -2.92
CA GLY A 1116 -7.33 -48.96 -1.52
C GLY A 1116 -5.97 -48.64 -0.86
N PRO A 1117 -5.90 -48.66 0.50
CA PRO A 1117 -5.27 -47.55 1.23
C PRO A 1117 -4.42 -47.92 2.47
N PHE A 1118 -3.86 -46.89 3.15
CA PHE A 1118 -3.18 -46.87 4.47
C PHE A 1118 -1.87 -47.71 4.61
N HIS A 1119 -0.78 -47.23 5.23
CA HIS A 1119 -0.67 -46.61 6.55
C HIS A 1119 0.60 -45.74 6.72
N GLU A 1120 0.64 -44.96 7.81
CA GLU A 1120 1.80 -44.20 8.32
C GLU A 1120 2.91 -45.11 8.87
N ILE A 1121 4.19 -44.72 8.69
CA ILE A 1121 5.26 -44.81 9.72
C ILE A 1121 6.23 -43.62 9.55
N LYS A 1122 6.49 -42.91 10.65
CA LYS A 1122 7.71 -42.12 10.94
C LYS A 1122 8.50 -42.92 12.01
N PRO A 1123 9.86 -42.85 12.10
CA PRO A 1123 10.51 -41.64 12.59
C PRO A 1123 11.97 -41.35 12.13
N GLU A 1124 12.42 -40.14 12.51
CA GLU A 1124 13.75 -39.70 12.98
C GLU A 1124 15.06 -39.80 12.15
N GLU A 1125 15.76 -38.65 12.15
CA GLU A 1125 17.23 -38.40 12.22
C GLU A 1125 18.17 -39.05 11.17
N GLU A 1126 19.27 -38.44 10.70
CA GLU A 1126 20.05 -37.29 11.18
C GLU A 1126 20.90 -36.67 10.02
N GLN A 1127 21.53 -35.51 10.28
CA GLN A 1127 22.72 -34.92 9.62
C GLN A 1127 22.62 -34.14 8.28
N ARG A 1128 22.95 -32.83 8.43
CA ARG A 1128 23.37 -31.78 7.46
C ARG A 1128 22.30 -30.96 6.76
#